data_AF-A0AAV0C9V1-F1
#
_entry.id   AF-A0AAV0C9V1-F1
#
_cell.length_a   1.000
_cell.length_b   1.000
_cell.length_c   1.000
_cell.angle_alpha   90.00
_cell.angle_beta   90.00
_cell.angle_gamma   90.00
#
_symmetry.space_group_name_H-M   'P 1'
#
loop_
_entity.id
_entity.type
_entity.pdbx_description
1 polymer ?
#
loop_
_entity_poly.entity_id
_entity_poly.type
_entity_poly.pdbx_seq_one_letter_code
_entity_poly.pdbx_strand_id
1 'polypeptide(L)'
;MPEQRKGNGPPANGNASTGSGYKFDLDSFSRRLKALYAHWREHRDDLWGSSDVLAIATPPPSEDLRYLKSSAMNIWLLGYEFPETIMIFGEKQINFLCSQKKASLLEAVRETVQDVIGADIIMHVKAKSEDGTTQMDAILHSISSQRKSPVIGYIAKEAPEGKLLETWADKLKNSGLQLGDITHGISDILAVKDQNEIMNVKKAAYLTASTLKNFVVPKLEKVIDEEKKVTHSSLTDETEKAMLEPAKVKVKLKSDNIDICYPPIFQSGEKFDLRPSAVSDDDTLYYDSASVIICAVGSRYNSYCSNVARTFLIDSIPMQSKAYEVLLKAHEAAIDALKQGNKISAVYQAALAVVEREAPELVSNLTKTAGTGIGLEFRESGLLLNSRNDKVLKAGMVFNVSLGFQNVVAKTSKLKRNFSLLLADTVIVTSEGRNVVTQLISKALKEVAYSFNEDEEEEKLKVKAESISKEALQSKATLRSDNQEISKEELRRQHQAELARQKNEETARRLAGDGVANGDNRSAVRASSDLVAYKNVNDLPPTPKEMMVQVDQKNEALLLPIYGSMVPFHISTVKTVTSQADTSRHSYIRIIFNVPGMPFASSDANVSKNQSAIYLKEVSYRSKDSRHITELNQQIKTLRRNVMARESERAERATLVTQEKLVVAGNKFKPVRLPDLWIRPSFGGRARKLPGTLEAHMNGFRYSTTRQDERVDIMYGNVKHAFFQPAEKEMITLLHFHLHNHIMVGNKKTKDVQFYVEVMDVVQTLGGGKRSAYDPDEIEEEQRERDRKNKINMDFQNFANRGERYLDPTAVQGSRPGIRSTAQRAWVSWCSLQIISLHSSNIMLFG
;
A
#
# COMPACT_ATOMS: atom_id res chain seq x y z
N MET A 1 15.89 11.88 -14.48
CA MET A 1 16.63 11.21 -15.56
C MET A 1 15.88 9.93 -15.85
N PRO A 2 15.26 9.74 -17.02
CA PRO A 2 14.56 8.50 -17.31
C PRO A 2 15.58 7.47 -17.79
N GLU A 3 15.72 6.37 -17.05
CA GLU A 3 16.52 5.21 -17.43
C GLU A 3 15.84 4.49 -18.62
N GLN A 4 16.65 4.10 -19.60
CA GLN A 4 16.23 3.31 -20.76
C GLN A 4 15.64 1.97 -20.31
N ARG A 5 14.32 1.81 -20.39
CA ARG A 5 13.65 0.51 -20.25
C ARG A 5 13.98 -0.36 -21.47
N LYS A 6 14.42 -1.60 -21.22
CA LYS A 6 14.69 -2.58 -22.27
C LYS A 6 13.33 -3.06 -22.83
N GLY A 7 13.18 -3.11 -24.16
CA GLY A 7 11.99 -3.68 -24.81
C GLY A 7 11.84 -5.19 -24.51
N ASN A 8 10.84 -5.82 -25.14
CA ASN A 8 10.30 -7.17 -24.86
C ASN A 8 11.23 -8.40 -25.06
N GLY A 9 12.53 -8.19 -24.94
CA GLY A 9 13.66 -9.06 -25.19
C GLY A 9 14.84 -8.13 -25.49
N PRO A 10 16.10 -8.59 -25.46
CA PRO A 10 17.22 -7.73 -25.83
C PRO A 10 17.01 -7.22 -27.27
N PRO A 11 16.84 -5.90 -27.48
CA PRO A 11 16.64 -5.37 -28.82
C PRO A 11 17.90 -5.58 -29.65
N ALA A 12 17.74 -5.97 -30.92
CA ALA A 12 18.84 -6.20 -31.88
C ALA A 12 19.74 -4.96 -32.16
N ASN A 13 19.55 -3.85 -31.45
CA ASN A 13 20.11 -2.52 -31.72
C ASN A 13 21.12 -2.02 -30.67
N GLY A 14 21.92 -2.90 -30.06
CA GLY A 14 23.07 -2.49 -29.23
C GLY A 14 24.27 -1.99 -30.06
N ASN A 15 24.91 -0.89 -29.64
CA ASN A 15 26.15 -0.38 -30.23
C ASN A 15 27.27 -1.43 -30.13
N ALA A 16 27.93 -1.69 -31.25
CA ALA A 16 29.08 -2.58 -31.35
C ALA A 16 30.32 -1.92 -30.72
N SER A 17 30.43 -2.00 -29.40
CA SER A 17 31.69 -1.80 -28.69
C SER A 17 31.68 -2.65 -27.43
N THR A 18 31.87 -3.96 -27.63
CA THR A 18 32.21 -5.06 -26.70
C THR A 18 31.33 -6.28 -26.99
N GLY A 19 31.95 -7.43 -27.27
CA GLY A 19 31.31 -8.61 -27.85
C GLY A 19 30.29 -9.31 -26.95
N SER A 20 29.01 -9.07 -27.16
CA SER A 20 27.95 -10.03 -26.82
C SER A 20 27.27 -10.53 -28.10
N GLY A 21 27.70 -11.68 -28.60
CA GLY A 21 27.14 -12.30 -29.81
C GLY A 21 25.71 -12.78 -29.57
N TYR A 22 24.78 -12.37 -30.44
CA TYR A 22 23.48 -13.05 -30.58
C TYR A 22 23.76 -14.50 -30.96
N LYS A 23 23.23 -15.46 -30.20
CA LYS A 23 23.42 -16.89 -30.47
C LYS A 23 22.06 -17.54 -30.58
N PHE A 24 21.69 -17.96 -31.78
CA PHE A 24 20.49 -18.75 -31.99
C PHE A 24 20.68 -20.16 -31.42
N ASP A 25 19.66 -20.64 -30.72
CA ASP A 25 19.52 -22.06 -30.39
C ASP A 25 18.94 -22.77 -31.62
N LEU A 26 19.84 -23.25 -32.50
CA LEU A 26 19.47 -23.88 -33.76
C LEU A 26 18.65 -25.17 -33.55
N ASP A 27 18.87 -25.89 -32.45
CA ASP A 27 18.12 -27.11 -32.12
C ASP A 27 16.67 -26.77 -31.76
N SER A 28 16.47 -25.76 -30.91
CA SER A 28 15.14 -25.27 -30.58
C SER A 28 14.43 -24.68 -31.80
N PHE A 29 15.14 -23.90 -32.62
CA PHE A 29 14.61 -23.35 -33.88
C PHE A 29 14.17 -24.46 -34.84
N SER A 30 15.02 -25.46 -35.08
CA SER A 30 14.73 -26.63 -35.93
C SER A 30 13.46 -27.34 -35.48
N ARG A 31 13.36 -27.68 -34.19
CA ARG A 31 12.19 -28.37 -33.61
C ARG A 31 10.92 -27.53 -33.74
N ARG A 32 10.99 -26.23 -33.45
CA ARG A 32 9.83 -25.32 -33.49
C ARG A 32 9.38 -25.01 -34.91
N LEU A 33 10.31 -24.84 -35.85
CA LEU A 33 10.01 -24.66 -37.27
C LEU A 33 9.30 -25.91 -37.83
N LYS A 34 9.81 -27.11 -37.51
CA LYS A 34 9.15 -28.37 -37.88
C LYS A 34 7.73 -28.46 -37.31
N ALA A 35 7.56 -28.10 -36.04
CA ALA A 35 6.25 -28.08 -35.38
C ALA A 35 5.30 -27.07 -36.05
N LEU A 36 5.79 -25.88 -36.41
CA LEU A 36 5.01 -24.86 -37.13
C LEU A 36 4.47 -25.38 -38.45
N TYR A 37 5.33 -25.92 -39.32
CA TYR A 37 4.91 -26.42 -40.62
C TYR A 37 4.02 -27.67 -40.53
N ALA A 38 4.26 -28.55 -39.57
CA ALA A 38 3.38 -29.70 -39.32
C ALA A 38 1.97 -29.24 -38.90
N HIS A 39 1.91 -28.37 -37.89
CA HIS A 39 0.65 -27.82 -37.37
C HIS A 39 -0.09 -26.95 -38.40
N TRP A 40 0.65 -26.19 -39.21
CA TRP A 40 0.09 -25.39 -40.31
C TRP A 40 -0.56 -26.28 -41.38
N ARG A 41 0.11 -27.37 -41.80
CA ARG A 41 -0.46 -28.30 -42.78
C ARG A 41 -1.67 -29.05 -42.23
N GLU A 42 -1.62 -29.48 -40.98
CA GLU A 42 -2.69 -30.27 -40.34
C GLU A 42 -3.96 -29.43 -40.13
N HIS A 43 -3.83 -28.19 -39.67
CA HIS A 43 -4.97 -27.33 -39.31
C HIS A 43 -5.12 -26.12 -40.24
N ARG A 44 -4.75 -26.28 -41.52
CA ARG A 44 -4.69 -25.19 -42.50
C ARG A 44 -6.00 -24.41 -42.58
N ASP A 45 -7.11 -25.11 -42.71
CA ASP A 45 -8.43 -24.50 -42.94
C ASP A 45 -9.10 -24.07 -41.62
N ASP A 46 -8.86 -24.80 -40.53
CA ASP A 46 -9.52 -24.55 -39.25
C ASP A 46 -8.89 -23.41 -38.44
N LEU A 47 -7.55 -23.33 -38.42
CA LEU A 47 -6.81 -22.43 -37.50
C LEU A 47 -5.92 -21.40 -38.21
N TRP A 48 -5.51 -21.69 -39.44
CA TRP A 48 -4.58 -20.86 -40.22
C TRP A 48 -5.27 -20.10 -41.36
N GLY A 49 -6.60 -19.97 -41.33
CA GLY A 49 -7.36 -19.15 -42.27
C GLY A 49 -7.18 -19.58 -43.73
N SER A 50 -6.98 -20.87 -43.99
CA SER A 50 -6.71 -21.43 -45.31
C SER A 50 -5.51 -20.78 -46.01
N SER A 51 -4.53 -20.32 -45.25
CA SER A 51 -3.36 -19.56 -45.75
C SER A 51 -2.36 -20.46 -46.48
N ASP A 52 -1.83 -19.97 -47.59
CA ASP A 52 -0.73 -20.57 -48.37
C ASP A 52 0.64 -20.01 -48.00
N VAL A 53 0.66 -18.81 -47.42
CA VAL A 53 1.85 -18.19 -46.83
C VAL A 53 1.47 -17.53 -45.51
N LEU A 54 2.39 -17.51 -44.54
CA LEU A 54 2.18 -16.84 -43.24
C LEU A 54 3.05 -15.60 -43.18
N ALA A 55 2.44 -14.42 -43.19
CA ALA A 55 3.11 -13.14 -43.02
C ALA A 55 3.03 -12.66 -41.57
N ILE A 56 4.18 -12.59 -40.91
CA ILE A 56 4.33 -12.10 -39.54
C ILE A 56 5.11 -10.79 -39.61
N ALA A 57 4.40 -9.69 -39.43
CA ALA A 57 4.96 -8.35 -39.45
C ALA A 57 5.08 -7.82 -38.02
N THR A 58 6.29 -7.46 -37.59
CA THR A 58 6.56 -6.99 -36.23
C THR A 58 6.87 -5.49 -36.25
N PRO A 59 6.16 -4.66 -35.46
CA PRO A 59 6.32 -3.21 -35.48
C PRO A 59 7.67 -2.75 -34.91
N PRO A 60 8.00 -1.46 -35.03
CA PRO A 60 9.16 -0.88 -34.34
C PRO A 60 9.08 -1.06 -32.81
N PRO A 61 10.20 -0.93 -32.09
CA PRO A 61 10.18 -0.94 -30.63
C PRO A 61 9.28 0.18 -30.10
N SER A 62 8.55 -0.07 -29.01
CA SER A 62 7.83 0.94 -28.25
C SER A 62 8.36 0.99 -26.82
N GLU A 63 8.21 2.14 -26.18
CA GLU A 63 8.45 2.31 -24.73
C GLU A 63 7.32 1.70 -23.89
N ASP A 64 6.15 1.49 -24.50
CA ASP A 64 5.00 0.86 -23.84
C ASP A 64 5.18 -0.66 -23.73
N LEU A 65 4.82 -1.19 -22.56
CA LEU A 65 4.80 -2.62 -22.33
C LEU A 65 3.56 -3.23 -23.02
N ARG A 66 3.79 -3.84 -24.18
CA ARG A 66 2.75 -4.43 -25.03
C ARG A 66 3.04 -5.88 -25.35
N TYR A 67 2.02 -6.73 -25.45
CA TYR A 67 2.19 -8.12 -25.87
C TYR A 67 1.63 -8.30 -27.27
N LEU A 68 2.52 -8.53 -28.23
CA LEU A 68 2.18 -8.78 -29.63
C LEU A 68 2.44 -10.25 -29.95
N LYS A 69 1.53 -10.86 -30.71
CA LYS A 69 1.68 -12.21 -31.26
C LYS A 69 2.82 -12.27 -32.27
N SER A 70 3.02 -11.22 -33.06
CA SER A 70 4.18 -11.11 -33.96
C SER A 70 5.49 -11.23 -33.19
N SER A 71 5.65 -10.45 -32.11
CA SER A 71 6.81 -10.53 -31.21
C SER A 71 6.92 -11.89 -30.50
N ALA A 72 5.82 -12.44 -30.01
CA ALA A 72 5.81 -13.76 -29.37
C ALA A 72 6.27 -14.86 -30.35
N MET A 73 5.85 -14.79 -31.61
CA MET A 73 6.27 -15.75 -32.63
C MET A 73 7.75 -15.65 -32.96
N ASN A 74 8.30 -14.43 -33.04
CA ASN A 74 9.74 -14.23 -33.22
C ASN A 74 10.54 -14.83 -32.07
N ILE A 75 10.14 -14.55 -30.83
CA ILE A 75 10.84 -15.05 -29.63
C ILE A 75 10.68 -16.57 -29.53
N TRP A 76 9.53 -17.12 -29.88
CA TRP A 76 9.31 -18.55 -29.88
C TRP A 76 10.18 -19.24 -30.94
N LEU A 77 10.23 -18.77 -32.18
CA LEU A 77 11.08 -19.39 -33.20
C LEU A 77 12.58 -19.15 -32.96
N LEU A 78 12.97 -17.89 -32.79
CA LEU A 78 14.35 -17.43 -32.91
C LEU A 78 14.98 -17.06 -31.56
N GLY A 79 14.22 -17.04 -30.47
CA GLY A 79 14.70 -16.64 -29.14
C GLY A 79 14.83 -15.13 -28.93
N TYR A 80 14.58 -14.32 -29.97
CA TYR A 80 14.74 -12.86 -29.94
C TYR A 80 13.58 -12.17 -30.65
N GLU A 81 13.31 -10.93 -30.25
CA GLU A 81 12.38 -10.06 -30.97
C GLU A 81 13.09 -9.41 -32.17
N PHE A 82 12.40 -9.35 -33.32
CA PHE A 82 12.87 -8.65 -34.51
C PHE A 82 11.92 -7.49 -34.84
N PRO A 83 12.10 -6.32 -34.19
CA PRO A 83 11.26 -5.15 -34.47
C PRO A 83 11.41 -4.68 -35.91
N GLU A 84 10.44 -3.97 -36.49
CA GLU A 84 10.49 -3.43 -37.86
C GLU A 84 10.99 -4.48 -38.87
N THR A 85 10.36 -5.66 -38.86
CA THR A 85 10.74 -6.81 -39.69
C THR A 85 9.48 -7.56 -40.12
N ILE A 86 9.44 -7.99 -41.38
CA ILE A 86 8.36 -8.81 -41.92
C ILE A 86 8.96 -10.17 -42.31
N MET A 87 8.44 -11.23 -41.70
CA MET A 87 8.83 -12.62 -41.98
C MET A 87 7.67 -13.29 -42.72
N ILE A 88 7.92 -13.81 -43.92
CA ILE A 88 6.90 -14.49 -44.72
C ILE A 88 7.32 -15.95 -44.91
N PHE A 89 6.60 -16.86 -44.28
CA PHE A 89 6.82 -18.30 -44.37
C PHE A 89 5.99 -18.88 -45.52
N GLY A 90 6.65 -19.49 -46.50
CA GLY A 90 6.02 -20.22 -47.60
C GLY A 90 6.50 -21.68 -47.65
N GLU A 91 5.95 -22.46 -48.57
CA GLU A 91 6.31 -23.89 -48.71
C GLU A 91 7.73 -24.11 -49.25
N LYS A 92 8.15 -23.31 -50.24
CA LYS A 92 9.46 -23.44 -50.91
C LYS A 92 10.50 -22.41 -50.48
N GLN A 93 10.05 -21.31 -49.88
CA GLN A 93 10.93 -20.20 -49.51
C GLN A 93 10.40 -19.47 -48.27
N ILE A 94 11.31 -18.91 -47.48
CA ILE A 94 11.03 -17.96 -46.41
C ILE A 94 11.61 -16.61 -46.83
N ASN A 95 10.78 -15.56 -46.85
CA ASN A 95 11.22 -14.21 -47.19
C ASN A 95 11.34 -13.37 -45.92
N PHE A 96 12.49 -12.70 -45.74
CA PHE A 96 12.69 -11.74 -44.65
C PHE A 96 12.88 -10.34 -45.21
N LEU A 97 12.00 -9.40 -44.85
CA LEU A 97 12.18 -7.98 -45.12
C LEU A 97 12.64 -7.27 -43.84
N CYS A 98 13.91 -6.89 -43.78
CA CYS A 98 14.54 -6.31 -42.59
C CYS A 98 15.77 -5.44 -42.92
N SER A 99 16.42 -4.88 -41.90
CA SER A 99 17.66 -4.11 -42.08
C SER A 99 18.87 -5.02 -42.34
N GLN A 100 19.93 -4.47 -42.94
CA GLN A 100 21.15 -5.23 -43.26
C GLN A 100 21.73 -5.98 -42.04
N LYS A 101 21.71 -5.34 -40.85
CA LYS A 101 22.21 -5.97 -39.62
C LYS A 101 21.41 -7.22 -39.23
N LYS A 102 20.08 -7.16 -39.35
CA LYS A 102 19.19 -8.28 -39.02
C LYS A 102 19.30 -9.40 -40.06
N ALA A 103 19.42 -9.04 -41.35
CA ALA A 103 19.66 -10.00 -42.42
C ALA A 103 20.93 -10.81 -42.15
N SER A 104 22.04 -10.15 -41.80
CA SER A 104 23.29 -10.83 -41.45
C SER A 104 23.19 -11.77 -40.24
N LEU A 105 22.30 -11.48 -39.29
CA LEU A 105 22.03 -12.40 -38.16
C LEU A 105 21.20 -13.61 -38.63
N LEU A 106 20.15 -13.37 -39.42
CA LEU A 106 19.25 -14.43 -39.91
C LEU A 106 19.91 -15.38 -40.92
N GLU A 107 21.06 -15.02 -41.50
CA GLU A 107 21.86 -15.98 -42.28
C GLU A 107 22.27 -17.21 -41.48
N ALA A 108 22.42 -17.09 -40.15
CA ALA A 108 22.80 -18.19 -39.28
C ALA A 108 21.76 -19.34 -39.23
N VAL A 109 20.51 -19.10 -39.66
CA VAL A 109 19.46 -20.13 -39.68
C VAL A 109 19.24 -20.75 -41.07
N ARG A 110 19.94 -20.29 -42.11
CA ARG A 110 19.75 -20.74 -43.51
C ARG A 110 19.90 -22.24 -43.69
N GLU A 111 21.01 -22.80 -43.22
CA GLU A 111 21.29 -24.24 -43.32
C GLU A 111 20.20 -25.05 -42.61
N THR A 112 19.80 -24.63 -41.40
CA THR A 112 18.75 -25.30 -40.64
C THR A 112 17.38 -25.26 -41.34
N VAL A 113 17.00 -24.15 -41.97
CA VAL A 113 15.75 -24.07 -42.73
C VAL A 113 15.78 -25.03 -43.92
N GLN A 114 16.90 -25.06 -44.66
CA GLN A 114 17.08 -25.95 -45.80
C GLN A 114 17.00 -27.43 -45.37
N ASP A 115 17.62 -27.80 -44.25
CA ASP A 115 17.64 -29.18 -43.75
C ASP A 115 16.27 -29.64 -43.22
N VAL A 116 15.53 -28.76 -42.54
CA VAL A 116 14.30 -29.13 -41.81
C VAL A 116 13.07 -29.13 -42.71
N ILE A 117 12.95 -28.14 -43.59
CA ILE A 117 11.75 -27.96 -44.43
C ILE A 117 12.07 -27.92 -45.94
N GLY A 118 13.34 -27.96 -46.35
CA GLY A 118 13.71 -27.94 -47.76
C GLY A 118 13.45 -26.59 -48.45
N ALA A 119 13.29 -25.52 -47.68
CA ALA A 119 13.00 -24.17 -48.20
C ALA A 119 14.25 -23.30 -48.22
N ASP A 120 14.34 -22.42 -49.22
CA ASP A 120 15.41 -21.42 -49.29
C ASP A 120 15.02 -20.14 -48.52
N ILE A 121 16.02 -19.37 -48.08
CA ILE A 121 15.80 -18.07 -47.43
C ILE A 121 16.13 -16.94 -48.39
N ILE A 122 15.16 -16.05 -48.64
CA ILE A 122 15.37 -14.85 -49.45
C ILE A 122 15.39 -13.62 -48.53
N MET A 123 16.54 -12.96 -48.47
CA MET A 123 16.73 -11.75 -47.69
C MET A 123 16.43 -10.50 -48.54
N HIS A 124 15.41 -9.76 -48.15
CA HIS A 124 15.07 -8.46 -48.72
C HIS A 124 15.58 -7.36 -47.80
N VAL A 125 16.75 -6.81 -48.11
CA VAL A 125 17.37 -5.78 -47.28
C VAL A 125 16.74 -4.42 -47.59
N LYS A 126 16.21 -3.78 -46.55
CA LYS A 126 15.70 -2.40 -46.61
C LYS A 126 16.78 -1.42 -46.16
N ALA A 127 17.17 -0.49 -47.03
CA ALA A 127 18.05 0.60 -46.66
C ALA A 127 17.34 1.61 -45.72
N LYS A 128 18.10 2.40 -44.96
CA LYS A 128 17.51 3.40 -44.04
C LYS A 128 16.72 4.50 -44.76
N SER A 129 17.09 4.81 -46.00
CA SER A 129 16.45 5.82 -46.85
C SER A 129 15.21 5.29 -47.60
N GLU A 130 14.97 3.99 -47.56
CA GLU A 130 13.89 3.33 -48.29
C GLU A 130 12.71 2.99 -47.36
N ASP A 131 11.51 3.05 -47.94
CA ASP A 131 10.25 2.64 -47.31
C ASP A 131 10.01 1.12 -47.39
N GLY A 132 10.74 0.42 -48.25
CA GLY A 132 10.62 -1.02 -48.49
C GLY A 132 9.62 -1.40 -49.58
N THR A 133 9.04 -0.43 -50.29
CA THR A 133 7.99 -0.63 -51.29
C THR A 133 8.42 -1.62 -52.39
N THR A 134 9.60 -1.43 -52.98
CA THR A 134 10.14 -2.30 -54.05
C THR A 134 10.32 -3.73 -53.57
N GLN A 135 10.82 -3.92 -52.35
CA GLN A 135 11.02 -5.22 -51.74
C GLN A 135 9.68 -5.92 -51.47
N MET A 136 8.67 -5.19 -50.98
CA MET A 136 7.32 -5.73 -50.78
C MET A 136 6.69 -6.17 -52.10
N ASP A 137 6.85 -5.38 -53.17
CA ASP A 137 6.35 -5.76 -54.50
C ASP A 137 7.02 -7.03 -55.03
N ALA A 138 8.34 -7.16 -54.84
CA ALA A 138 9.08 -8.37 -55.19
C ALA A 138 8.55 -9.60 -54.42
N ILE A 139 8.26 -9.45 -53.13
CA ILE A 139 7.68 -10.51 -52.29
C ILE A 139 6.28 -10.91 -52.80
N LEU A 140 5.39 -9.95 -53.02
CA LEU A 140 4.01 -10.22 -53.49
C LEU A 140 4.00 -10.84 -54.90
N HIS A 141 4.89 -10.39 -55.79
CA HIS A 141 5.05 -10.98 -57.11
C HIS A 141 5.59 -12.41 -57.05
N SER A 142 6.56 -12.67 -56.16
CA SER A 142 7.10 -14.02 -55.92
C SER A 142 6.01 -14.97 -55.39
N ILE A 143 5.18 -14.53 -54.43
CA ILE A 143 4.07 -15.33 -53.90
C ILE A 143 3.05 -15.64 -55.01
N SER A 144 2.71 -14.64 -55.83
CA SER A 144 1.71 -14.78 -56.90
C SER A 144 2.18 -15.63 -58.07
N SER A 145 3.49 -15.73 -58.32
CA SER A 145 4.04 -16.57 -59.39
C SER A 145 4.12 -18.05 -59.00
N GLN A 146 4.23 -18.34 -57.69
CA GLN A 146 4.33 -19.71 -57.18
C GLN A 146 3.01 -20.47 -57.13
N ARG A 147 1.89 -19.74 -57.02
CA ARG A 147 0.56 -20.35 -56.90
C ARG A 147 -0.52 -19.47 -57.51
N LYS A 148 -1.52 -20.10 -58.14
CA LYS A 148 -2.70 -19.40 -58.64
C LYS A 148 -3.61 -19.03 -57.46
N SER A 149 -3.87 -17.74 -57.27
CA SER A 149 -4.74 -17.18 -56.22
C SER A 149 -4.32 -17.57 -54.79
N PRO A 150 -3.12 -17.19 -54.34
CA PRO A 150 -2.63 -17.54 -53.00
C PRO A 150 -3.39 -16.79 -51.91
N VAL A 151 -3.59 -17.45 -50.77
CA VAL A 151 -4.11 -16.84 -49.54
C VAL A 151 -2.95 -16.42 -48.66
N ILE A 152 -2.87 -15.13 -48.31
CA ILE A 152 -1.86 -14.59 -47.38
C ILE A 152 -2.45 -14.57 -45.98
N GLY A 153 -1.86 -15.38 -45.11
CA GLY A 153 -2.13 -15.38 -43.68
C GLY A 153 -1.49 -14.18 -43.00
N TYR A 154 -2.26 -13.45 -42.19
CA TYR A 154 -1.77 -12.30 -41.44
C TYR A 154 -2.45 -12.21 -40.06
N ILE A 155 -1.83 -11.48 -39.15
CA ILE A 155 -2.35 -11.32 -37.78
C ILE A 155 -3.40 -10.20 -37.79
N ALA A 156 -4.68 -10.56 -37.94
CA ALA A 156 -5.74 -9.57 -38.19
C ALA A 156 -6.01 -8.60 -37.03
N LYS A 157 -5.66 -8.99 -35.79
CA LYS A 157 -5.92 -8.20 -34.58
C LYS A 157 -4.79 -7.24 -34.20
N GLU A 158 -3.67 -7.24 -34.93
CA GLU A 158 -2.57 -6.30 -34.69
C GLU A 158 -2.68 -5.12 -35.64
N ALA A 159 -2.72 -3.91 -35.08
CA ALA A 159 -2.71 -2.69 -35.87
C ALA A 159 -1.33 -2.52 -36.53
N PRO A 160 -1.26 -2.14 -37.82
CA PRO A 160 0.00 -1.78 -38.44
C PRO A 160 0.53 -0.50 -37.80
N GLU A 161 1.76 -0.55 -37.30
CA GLU A 161 2.42 0.60 -36.67
C GLU A 161 3.79 0.84 -37.29
N GLY A 162 4.04 2.09 -37.64
CA GLY A 162 5.29 2.52 -38.24
C GLY A 162 5.30 2.32 -39.75
N LYS A 163 6.06 3.18 -40.43
CA LYS A 163 6.03 3.34 -41.89
C LYS A 163 6.10 2.01 -42.65
N LEU A 164 6.99 1.09 -42.25
CA LEU A 164 7.14 -0.21 -42.92
C LEU A 164 5.86 -1.04 -42.88
N LEU A 165 5.22 -1.14 -41.72
CA LEU A 165 4.03 -1.99 -41.53
C LEU A 165 2.78 -1.34 -42.09
N GLU A 166 2.67 -0.02 -41.99
CA GLU A 166 1.60 0.76 -42.62
C GLU A 166 1.63 0.57 -44.15
N THR A 167 2.80 0.74 -44.78
CA THR A 167 2.96 0.49 -46.22
C THR A 167 2.70 -0.97 -46.59
N TRP A 168 3.13 -1.93 -45.76
CA TRP A 168 2.85 -3.35 -45.99
C TRP A 168 1.36 -3.67 -45.93
N ALA A 169 0.64 -3.14 -44.94
CA ALA A 169 -0.81 -3.33 -44.79
C ALA A 169 -1.57 -2.72 -45.98
N ASP A 170 -1.18 -1.52 -46.43
CA ASP A 170 -1.76 -0.87 -47.61
C ASP A 170 -1.51 -1.69 -48.88
N LYS A 171 -0.29 -2.21 -49.08
CA LYS A 171 0.03 -3.08 -50.22
C LYS A 171 -0.75 -4.40 -50.18
N LEU A 172 -0.85 -5.05 -49.02
CA LEU A 172 -1.65 -6.27 -48.88
C LEU A 172 -3.12 -6.01 -49.24
N LYS A 173 -3.70 -4.93 -48.72
CA LYS A 173 -5.10 -4.55 -49.00
C LYS A 173 -5.32 -4.25 -50.48
N ASN A 174 -4.37 -3.60 -51.14
CA ASN A 174 -4.46 -3.21 -52.55
C ASN A 174 -3.99 -4.32 -53.53
N SER A 175 -3.43 -5.42 -53.03
CA SER A 175 -2.89 -6.50 -53.87
C SER A 175 -3.97 -7.32 -54.60
N GLY A 176 -5.22 -7.28 -54.12
CA GLY A 176 -6.30 -8.14 -54.62
C GLY A 176 -6.18 -9.62 -54.23
N LEU A 177 -5.20 -9.98 -53.40
CA LEU A 177 -5.01 -11.33 -52.88
C LEU A 177 -5.99 -11.62 -51.73
N GLN A 178 -6.31 -12.90 -51.55
CA GLN A 178 -7.13 -13.34 -50.42
C GLN A 178 -6.31 -13.27 -49.13
N LEU A 179 -6.93 -12.79 -48.04
CA LEU A 179 -6.27 -12.66 -46.74
C LEU A 179 -6.97 -13.58 -45.72
N GLY A 180 -6.17 -14.32 -44.93
CA GLY A 180 -6.64 -15.21 -43.87
C GLY A 180 -6.13 -14.79 -42.50
N ASP A 181 -6.94 -14.90 -41.45
CA ASP A 181 -6.49 -14.62 -40.08
C ASP A 181 -5.74 -15.83 -39.49
N ILE A 182 -4.47 -15.63 -39.10
CA ILE A 182 -3.62 -16.68 -38.51
C ILE A 182 -3.51 -16.57 -36.98
N THR A 183 -4.22 -15.62 -36.36
CA THR A 183 -4.18 -15.35 -34.92
C THR A 183 -4.49 -16.60 -34.09
N HIS A 184 -5.43 -17.42 -34.54
CA HIS A 184 -5.86 -18.64 -33.86
C HIS A 184 -4.83 -19.76 -33.96
N GLY A 185 -4.23 -19.97 -35.13
CA GLY A 185 -3.12 -20.91 -35.33
C GLY A 185 -1.91 -20.60 -34.46
N ILE A 186 -1.51 -19.33 -34.37
CA ILE A 186 -0.43 -18.89 -33.47
C ILE A 186 -0.82 -19.13 -32.01
N SER A 187 -2.06 -18.84 -31.62
CA SER A 187 -2.53 -19.08 -30.25
C SER A 187 -2.56 -20.57 -29.89
N ASP A 188 -2.80 -21.45 -30.86
CA ASP A 188 -2.81 -22.90 -30.62
C ASP A 188 -1.39 -23.46 -30.44
N ILE A 189 -0.46 -23.08 -31.32
CA ILE A 189 0.91 -23.59 -31.26
C ILE A 189 1.67 -23.10 -30.03
N LEU A 190 1.40 -21.88 -29.55
CA LEU A 190 1.98 -21.33 -28.32
C LEU A 190 1.32 -21.84 -27.03
N ALA A 191 0.19 -22.55 -27.13
CA ALA A 191 -0.60 -22.95 -25.97
C ALA A 191 0.16 -23.95 -25.08
N VAL A 192 0.86 -24.91 -25.69
CA VAL A 192 1.57 -25.99 -24.99
C VAL A 192 3.05 -25.65 -24.93
N LYS A 193 3.57 -25.51 -23.70
CA LYS A 193 4.95 -25.11 -23.44
C LYS A 193 5.83 -26.35 -23.34
N ASP A 194 7.01 -26.29 -23.95
CA ASP A 194 8.06 -27.29 -23.76
C ASP A 194 8.74 -27.18 -22.39
N GLN A 195 9.66 -28.09 -22.08
CA GLN A 195 10.30 -28.14 -20.76
C GLN A 195 11.16 -26.91 -20.44
N ASN A 196 11.81 -26.32 -21.45
CA ASN A 196 12.61 -25.11 -21.29
C ASN A 196 11.70 -23.89 -21.05
N GLU A 197 10.58 -23.82 -21.77
CA GLU A 197 9.55 -22.80 -21.59
C GLU A 197 8.92 -22.88 -20.19
N ILE A 198 8.55 -24.09 -19.76
CA ILE A 198 8.05 -24.38 -18.40
C ILE A 198 9.06 -23.95 -17.33
N MET A 199 10.35 -24.22 -17.55
CA MET A 199 11.40 -23.80 -16.63
C MET A 199 11.50 -22.27 -16.54
N ASN A 200 11.38 -21.55 -17.66
CA ASN A 200 11.38 -20.09 -17.66
C ASN A 200 10.15 -19.54 -16.93
N VAL A 201 8.95 -20.10 -17.15
CA VAL A 201 7.73 -19.77 -16.41
C VAL A 201 7.92 -20.01 -14.91
N LYS A 202 8.51 -21.15 -14.51
CA LYS A 202 8.79 -21.45 -13.08
C LYS A 202 9.73 -20.43 -12.45
N LYS A 203 10.78 -20.01 -13.17
CA LYS A 203 11.71 -18.97 -12.69
C LYS A 203 11.02 -17.61 -12.54
N ALA A 204 10.21 -17.23 -13.52
CA ALA A 204 9.39 -16.02 -13.45
C ALA A 204 8.42 -16.09 -12.25
N ALA A 205 7.68 -17.19 -12.11
CA ALA A 205 6.73 -17.38 -11.01
C ALA A 205 7.40 -17.35 -9.63
N TYR A 206 8.58 -17.96 -9.51
CA TYR A 206 9.36 -17.93 -8.28
C TYR A 206 9.81 -16.51 -7.92
N LEU A 207 10.29 -15.73 -8.90
CA LEU A 207 10.62 -14.32 -8.70
C LEU A 207 9.38 -13.52 -8.28
N THR A 208 8.28 -13.67 -9.01
CA THR A 208 6.99 -13.01 -8.74
C THR A 208 6.50 -13.26 -7.31
N ALA A 209 6.44 -14.53 -6.90
CA ALA A 209 6.00 -14.90 -5.56
C ALA A 209 6.99 -14.47 -4.47
N SER A 210 8.30 -14.51 -4.76
CA SER A 210 9.34 -14.03 -3.84
C SER A 210 9.29 -12.52 -3.65
N THR A 211 9.00 -11.74 -4.70
CA THR A 211 8.79 -10.30 -4.58
C THR A 211 7.60 -9.99 -3.69
N LEU A 212 6.46 -10.66 -3.91
CA LEU A 212 5.28 -10.44 -3.08
C LEU A 212 5.56 -10.80 -1.61
N LYS A 213 6.19 -11.95 -1.36
CA LYS A 213 6.48 -12.45 -0.01
C LYS A 213 7.59 -11.70 0.72
N ASN A 214 8.72 -11.45 0.07
CA ASN A 214 9.94 -10.96 0.73
C ASN A 214 10.08 -9.43 0.68
N PHE A 215 9.30 -8.74 -0.15
CA PHE A 215 9.36 -7.29 -0.30
C PHE A 215 8.01 -6.63 -0.06
N VAL A 216 6.99 -6.98 -0.83
CA VAL A 216 5.70 -6.28 -0.77
C VAL A 216 5.00 -6.49 0.58
N VAL A 217 4.86 -7.72 1.05
CA VAL A 217 4.22 -8.02 2.36
C VAL A 217 4.95 -7.30 3.50
N PRO A 218 6.27 -7.46 3.71
CA PRO A 218 7.00 -6.72 4.75
C PRO A 218 6.91 -5.20 4.61
N LYS A 219 6.82 -4.68 3.37
CA LYS A 219 6.67 -3.26 3.12
C LYS A 219 5.28 -2.77 3.52
N LEU A 220 4.22 -3.53 3.21
CA LEU A 220 2.85 -3.21 3.59
C LEU A 220 2.69 -3.25 5.11
N GLU A 221 3.15 -4.32 5.76
CA GLU A 221 3.19 -4.46 7.23
C GLU A 221 3.86 -3.24 7.85
N LYS A 222 5.08 -2.91 7.42
CA LYS A 222 5.81 -1.74 7.91
C LYS A 222 5.06 -0.41 7.68
N VAL A 223 4.40 -0.24 6.54
CA VAL A 223 3.65 0.98 6.23
C VAL A 223 2.43 1.12 7.14
N ILE A 224 1.77 0.01 7.43
CA ILE A 224 0.60 -0.08 8.30
C ILE A 224 1.02 0.15 9.76
N ASP A 225 2.03 -0.58 10.24
CA ASP A 225 2.53 -0.50 11.62
C ASP A 225 3.10 0.87 11.99
N GLU A 226 3.80 1.52 11.05
CA GLU A 226 4.38 2.86 11.26
C GLU A 226 3.40 3.99 10.89
N GLU A 227 2.14 3.68 10.58
CA GLU A 227 1.09 4.60 10.12
C GLU A 227 1.57 5.58 9.02
N LYS A 228 2.37 5.05 8.09
CA LYS A 228 2.98 5.85 7.03
C LYS A 228 1.98 6.15 5.93
N LYS A 229 2.04 7.39 5.42
CA LYS A 229 1.30 7.82 4.23
C LYS A 229 2.15 7.53 3.00
N VAL A 230 1.82 6.46 2.27
CA VAL A 230 2.47 6.07 1.01
C VAL A 230 1.39 5.90 -0.06
N THR A 231 1.64 6.38 -1.28
CA THR A 231 0.70 6.25 -2.40
C THR A 231 0.81 4.88 -3.07
N HIS A 232 -0.26 4.45 -3.75
CA HIS A 232 -0.22 3.21 -4.54
C HIS A 232 0.85 3.27 -5.65
N SER A 233 0.99 4.41 -6.32
CA SER A 233 2.04 4.68 -7.31
C SER A 233 3.46 4.55 -6.73
N SER A 234 3.71 5.07 -5.52
CA SER A 234 5.02 4.92 -4.86
C SER A 234 5.35 3.47 -4.53
N LEU A 235 4.36 2.68 -4.07
CA LEU A 235 4.55 1.25 -3.84
C LEU A 235 4.81 0.48 -5.14
N THR A 236 4.18 0.91 -6.23
CA THR A 236 4.42 0.37 -7.58
C THR A 236 5.87 0.57 -7.99
N ASP A 237 6.37 1.81 -7.94
CA ASP A 237 7.74 2.16 -8.31
C ASP A 237 8.79 1.43 -7.47
N GLU A 238 8.55 1.32 -6.15
CA GLU A 238 9.43 0.60 -5.24
C GLU A 238 9.46 -0.91 -5.55
N THR A 239 8.29 -1.49 -5.85
CA THR A 239 8.16 -2.92 -6.17
C THR A 239 8.80 -3.25 -7.51
N GLU A 240 8.59 -2.41 -8.54
CA GLU A 240 9.24 -2.55 -9.85
C GLU A 240 10.77 -2.61 -9.71
N LYS A 241 11.36 -1.67 -8.95
CA LYS A 241 12.80 -1.64 -8.67
C LYS A 241 13.27 -2.90 -7.95
N ALA A 242 12.50 -3.40 -6.98
CA ALA A 242 12.85 -4.62 -6.26
C ALA A 242 12.80 -5.88 -7.16
N MET A 243 11.89 -5.92 -8.14
CA MET A 243 11.77 -7.02 -9.09
C MET A 243 12.94 -7.09 -10.06
N LEU A 244 13.38 -5.93 -10.57
CA LEU A 244 14.50 -5.83 -11.51
C LEU A 244 15.85 -6.15 -10.84
N GLU A 245 15.90 -6.10 -9.50
CA GLU A 245 17.06 -6.45 -8.69
C GLU A 245 16.80 -7.72 -7.85
N PRO A 246 16.87 -8.93 -8.44
CA PRO A 246 16.44 -10.19 -7.80
C PRO A 246 17.16 -10.48 -6.47
N ALA A 247 18.37 -9.93 -6.27
CA ALA A 247 19.09 -10.03 -5.01
C ALA A 247 18.35 -9.37 -3.83
N LYS A 248 17.63 -8.25 -4.07
CA LYS A 248 16.82 -7.56 -3.03
C LYS A 248 15.69 -8.44 -2.51
N VAL A 249 15.18 -9.36 -3.34
CA VAL A 249 14.09 -10.28 -2.98
C VAL A 249 14.59 -11.70 -2.66
N LYS A 250 15.90 -11.86 -2.41
CA LYS A 250 16.57 -13.13 -2.07
C LYS A 250 16.49 -14.20 -3.18
N VAL A 251 16.43 -13.77 -4.44
CA VAL A 251 16.35 -14.65 -5.60
C VAL A 251 17.67 -14.64 -6.38
N LYS A 252 18.17 -15.83 -6.74
CA LYS A 252 19.40 -16.01 -7.53
C LYS A 252 19.05 -16.26 -9.00
N LEU A 253 18.68 -15.21 -9.72
CA LEU A 253 18.43 -15.23 -11.16
C LEU A 253 19.28 -14.16 -11.85
N LYS A 254 19.58 -14.38 -13.13
CA LYS A 254 20.29 -13.39 -13.95
C LYS A 254 19.37 -12.19 -14.20
N SER A 255 19.77 -11.01 -13.73
CA SER A 255 19.01 -9.76 -13.88
C SER A 255 18.76 -9.38 -15.34
N ASP A 256 19.69 -9.68 -16.25
CA ASP A 256 19.54 -9.38 -17.69
C ASP A 256 18.37 -10.10 -18.35
N ASN A 257 17.88 -11.17 -17.73
CA ASN A 257 16.79 -11.99 -18.25
C ASN A 257 15.45 -11.65 -17.57
N ILE A 258 15.44 -10.70 -16.65
CA ILE A 258 14.28 -10.33 -15.85
C ILE A 258 13.68 -9.05 -16.40
N ASP A 259 12.35 -9.03 -16.45
CA ASP A 259 11.56 -7.84 -16.73
C ASP A 259 10.24 -7.93 -15.93
N ILE A 260 9.48 -6.83 -15.89
CA ILE A 260 8.12 -6.83 -15.34
C ILE A 260 7.11 -7.26 -16.42
N CYS A 261 5.99 -7.86 -16.02
CA CYS A 261 4.91 -8.15 -16.95
C CYS A 261 3.99 -6.95 -17.19
N TYR A 262 3.83 -6.12 -16.16
CA TYR A 262 3.05 -4.90 -16.10
C TYR A 262 3.49 -4.17 -14.81
N PRO A 263 3.29 -2.84 -14.71
CA PRO A 263 3.57 -2.12 -13.46
C PRO A 263 2.79 -2.74 -12.29
N PRO A 264 3.42 -3.14 -11.17
CA PRO A 264 2.74 -3.75 -10.04
C PRO A 264 1.49 -2.95 -9.62
N ILE A 265 0.38 -3.64 -9.36
CA ILE A 265 -0.90 -2.99 -9.10
C ILE A 265 -1.18 -3.03 -7.59
N PHE A 266 -1.43 -1.86 -7.01
CA PHE A 266 -1.86 -1.66 -5.64
C PHE A 266 -3.19 -0.93 -5.63
N GLN A 267 -4.19 -1.47 -4.92
CA GLN A 267 -5.51 -0.87 -4.79
C GLN A 267 -5.99 -0.98 -3.36
N SER A 268 -6.56 0.09 -2.81
CA SER A 268 -7.18 0.11 -1.49
C SER A 268 -8.24 1.23 -1.41
N GLY A 269 -8.95 1.30 -0.29
CA GLY A 269 -10.03 2.28 -0.09
C GLY A 269 -11.33 1.79 -0.73
N GLU A 270 -11.94 2.60 -1.58
CA GLU A 270 -13.23 2.27 -2.23
C GLU A 270 -13.13 2.10 -3.76
N LYS A 271 -11.93 2.31 -4.33
CA LYS A 271 -11.67 2.26 -5.77
C LYS A 271 -10.92 0.97 -6.11
N PHE A 272 -11.61 0.07 -6.80
CA PHE A 272 -11.03 -1.19 -7.26
C PHE A 272 -11.32 -1.41 -8.74
N ASP A 273 -10.35 -1.93 -9.46
CA ASP A 273 -10.47 -2.37 -10.84
C ASP A 273 -9.76 -3.71 -11.01
N LEU A 274 -10.53 -4.78 -11.17
CA LEU A 274 -9.98 -6.13 -11.32
C LEU A 274 -9.63 -6.47 -12.78
N ARG A 275 -9.70 -5.49 -13.70
CA ARG A 275 -9.23 -5.69 -15.07
C ARG A 275 -7.69 -5.74 -15.08
N PRO A 276 -7.08 -6.56 -15.95
CA PRO A 276 -5.62 -6.59 -16.10
C PRO A 276 -5.00 -5.25 -16.54
N SER A 277 -5.81 -4.31 -17.06
CA SER A 277 -5.40 -2.98 -17.47
C SER A 277 -5.43 -1.94 -16.34
N ALA A 278 -5.75 -2.35 -15.11
CA ALA A 278 -5.78 -1.45 -13.98
C ALA A 278 -4.38 -0.86 -13.71
N VAL A 279 -4.35 0.37 -13.22
CA VAL A 279 -3.12 1.08 -12.87
C VAL A 279 -3.28 1.62 -11.45
N SER A 280 -2.22 1.51 -10.66
CA SER A 280 -2.15 2.12 -9.33
C SER A 280 -2.31 3.64 -9.44
N ASP A 281 -3.18 4.22 -8.63
CA ASP A 281 -3.39 5.67 -8.60
C ASP A 281 -2.44 6.38 -7.62
N ASP A 282 -2.58 7.70 -7.49
CA ASP A 282 -1.81 8.52 -6.54
C ASP A 282 -2.52 8.67 -5.18
N ASP A 283 -3.60 7.92 -4.94
CA ASP A 283 -4.25 7.92 -3.63
C ASP A 283 -3.35 7.22 -2.60
N THR A 284 -3.46 7.66 -1.35
CA THR A 284 -2.72 7.06 -0.23
C THR A 284 -3.30 5.69 0.12
N LEU A 285 -2.43 4.73 0.42
CA LEU A 285 -2.83 3.41 0.91
C LEU A 285 -3.79 3.57 2.11
N TYR A 286 -4.97 2.96 1.99
CA TYR A 286 -6.03 2.98 2.98
C TYR A 286 -6.08 1.66 3.74
N TYR A 287 -5.85 1.74 5.05
CA TYR A 287 -5.71 0.59 5.94
C TYR A 287 -6.39 0.80 7.29
N ASP A 288 -7.38 1.70 7.40
CA ASP A 288 -8.23 1.78 8.59
C ASP A 288 -9.04 0.49 8.78
N SER A 289 -9.76 0.35 9.90
CA SER A 289 -10.62 -0.80 10.12
C SER A 289 -11.62 -1.05 8.98
N ALA A 290 -11.87 -2.34 8.70
CA ALA A 290 -12.69 -2.85 7.61
C ALA A 290 -12.15 -2.51 6.20
N SER A 291 -10.82 -2.47 6.03
CA SER A 291 -10.17 -2.17 4.76
C SER A 291 -9.73 -3.43 4.01
N VAL A 292 -9.58 -3.26 2.70
CA VAL A 292 -9.10 -4.30 1.79
C VAL A 292 -8.01 -3.71 0.92
N ILE A 293 -6.90 -4.44 0.77
CA ILE A 293 -5.77 -4.08 -0.08
C ILE A 293 -5.57 -5.19 -1.12
N ILE A 294 -5.62 -4.86 -2.40
CA ILE A 294 -5.30 -5.79 -3.49
C ILE A 294 -3.91 -5.47 -4.02
N CYS A 295 -3.09 -6.50 -4.12
CA CYS A 295 -1.77 -6.43 -4.74
C CYS A 295 -1.67 -7.47 -5.86
N ALA A 296 -1.31 -7.02 -7.07
CA ALA A 296 -1.02 -7.90 -8.19
C ALA A 296 0.38 -7.61 -8.74
N VAL A 297 1.18 -8.67 -8.86
CA VAL A 297 2.58 -8.60 -9.29
C VAL A 297 2.80 -9.66 -10.35
N GLY A 298 3.50 -9.31 -11.43
CA GLY A 298 3.88 -10.27 -12.46
C GLY A 298 5.27 -9.98 -12.98
N SER A 299 6.16 -10.96 -12.92
CA SER A 299 7.50 -10.88 -13.50
C SER A 299 7.62 -11.76 -14.74
N ARG A 300 8.56 -11.38 -15.58
CA ARG A 300 8.91 -12.03 -16.84
C ARG A 300 10.36 -12.50 -16.76
N TYR A 301 10.60 -13.76 -17.14
CA TYR A 301 11.95 -14.31 -17.22
C TYR A 301 12.20 -14.94 -18.59
N ASN A 302 13.25 -14.50 -19.29
CA ASN A 302 13.52 -14.91 -20.68
C ASN A 302 12.26 -14.78 -21.56
N SER A 303 11.55 -13.67 -21.42
CA SER A 303 10.30 -13.37 -22.13
C SER A 303 9.05 -14.19 -21.71
N TYR A 304 9.15 -15.16 -20.79
CA TYR A 304 7.99 -15.89 -20.26
C TYR A 304 7.41 -15.23 -19.02
N CYS A 305 6.10 -15.00 -19.05
CA CYS A 305 5.35 -14.26 -18.04
C CYS A 305 4.89 -15.17 -16.89
N SER A 306 4.67 -14.55 -15.74
CA SER A 306 4.00 -15.14 -14.59
C SER A 306 3.19 -14.06 -13.87
N ASN A 307 2.24 -14.48 -13.05
CA ASN A 307 1.35 -13.58 -12.32
C ASN A 307 0.98 -14.15 -10.95
N VAL A 308 0.87 -13.27 -9.97
CA VAL A 308 0.25 -13.55 -8.68
C VAL A 308 -0.57 -12.35 -8.25
N ALA A 309 -1.73 -12.58 -7.64
CA ALA A 309 -2.47 -11.54 -6.95
C ALA A 309 -2.95 -12.05 -5.59
N ARG A 310 -2.86 -11.18 -4.58
CA ARG A 310 -3.34 -11.43 -3.22
C ARG A 310 -4.18 -10.25 -2.76
N THR A 311 -5.14 -10.57 -1.91
CA THR A 311 -5.92 -9.59 -1.19
C THR A 311 -5.60 -9.72 0.29
N PHE A 312 -5.24 -8.61 0.92
CA PHE A 312 -5.01 -8.47 2.34
C PHE A 312 -6.21 -7.76 2.97
N LEU A 313 -6.64 -8.25 4.14
CA LEU A 313 -7.79 -7.70 4.84
C LEU A 313 -7.32 -7.07 6.16
N ILE A 314 -7.76 -5.85 6.45
CA ILE A 314 -7.38 -5.13 7.68
C ILE A 314 -8.62 -4.91 8.54
N ASP A 315 -8.63 -5.45 9.76
CA ASP A 315 -9.80 -5.56 10.65
C ASP A 315 -11.08 -5.94 9.89
N SER A 316 -11.02 -7.06 9.16
CA SER A 316 -12.10 -7.43 8.24
C SER A 316 -13.43 -7.62 8.97
N ILE A 317 -14.51 -7.09 8.40
CA ILE A 317 -15.87 -7.39 8.90
C ILE A 317 -16.28 -8.82 8.47
N PRO A 318 -17.23 -9.48 9.16
CA PRO A 318 -17.64 -10.86 8.84
C PRO A 318 -18.01 -11.10 7.37
N MET A 319 -18.60 -10.10 6.71
CA MET A 319 -18.93 -10.17 5.29
C MET A 319 -17.69 -10.21 4.38
N GLN A 320 -16.64 -9.46 4.69
CA GLN A 320 -15.38 -9.46 3.94
C GLN A 320 -14.66 -10.80 4.11
N SER A 321 -14.57 -11.31 5.35
CA SER A 321 -13.95 -12.60 5.64
C SER A 321 -14.70 -13.74 4.94
N LYS A 322 -16.04 -13.79 5.05
CA LYS A 322 -16.88 -14.78 4.34
C LYS A 322 -16.67 -14.70 2.82
N ALA A 323 -16.69 -13.50 2.24
CA ALA A 323 -16.48 -13.33 0.81
C ALA A 323 -15.09 -13.81 0.37
N TYR A 324 -14.05 -13.57 1.18
CA TYR A 324 -12.71 -14.06 0.90
C TYR A 324 -12.62 -15.60 0.98
N GLU A 325 -13.21 -16.22 1.99
CA GLU A 325 -13.23 -17.68 2.12
C GLU A 325 -13.93 -18.37 0.94
N VAL A 326 -15.07 -17.82 0.51
CA VAL A 326 -15.78 -18.32 -0.69
C VAL A 326 -14.92 -18.13 -1.93
N LEU A 327 -14.28 -16.96 -2.09
CA LEU A 327 -13.38 -16.70 -3.21
C LEU A 327 -12.20 -17.68 -3.23
N LEU A 328 -11.60 -17.96 -2.08
CA LEU A 328 -10.52 -18.91 -1.91
C LEU A 328 -10.94 -20.32 -2.36
N LYS A 329 -12.08 -20.81 -1.87
CA LYS A 329 -12.63 -22.12 -2.27
C LYS A 329 -12.96 -22.18 -3.76
N ALA A 330 -13.55 -21.12 -4.32
CA ALA A 330 -13.88 -21.06 -5.74
C ALA A 330 -12.62 -21.05 -6.62
N HIS A 331 -11.59 -20.30 -6.19
CA HIS A 331 -10.30 -20.25 -6.85
C HIS A 331 -9.56 -21.61 -6.79
N GLU A 332 -9.61 -22.31 -5.65
CA GLU A 332 -9.07 -23.66 -5.52
C GLU A 332 -9.82 -24.69 -6.38
N ALA A 333 -11.15 -24.61 -6.45
CA ALA A 333 -11.94 -25.45 -7.34
C ALA A 333 -11.59 -25.24 -8.83
N ALA A 334 -11.33 -23.99 -9.25
CA ALA A 334 -10.82 -23.71 -10.59
C ALA A 334 -9.44 -24.35 -10.83
N ILE A 335 -8.50 -24.20 -9.89
CA ILE A 335 -7.17 -24.82 -9.98
C ILE A 335 -7.27 -26.35 -10.04
N ASP A 336 -8.16 -26.96 -9.27
CA ASP A 336 -8.35 -28.41 -9.24
C ASP A 336 -8.99 -28.97 -10.51
N ALA A 337 -9.75 -28.14 -11.23
CA ALA A 337 -10.32 -28.46 -12.54
C ALA A 337 -9.29 -28.38 -13.68
N LEU A 338 -8.12 -27.76 -13.46
CA LEU A 338 -7.02 -27.72 -14.43
C LEU A 338 -6.30 -29.07 -14.53
N LYS A 339 -6.95 -30.03 -15.19
CA LYS A 339 -6.42 -31.37 -15.45
C LYS A 339 -6.48 -31.66 -16.94
N GLN A 340 -5.49 -32.40 -17.44
CA GLN A 340 -5.50 -32.87 -18.81
C GLN A 340 -6.81 -33.60 -19.13
N GLY A 341 -7.37 -33.34 -20.31
CA GLY A 341 -8.62 -33.95 -20.78
C GLY A 341 -9.89 -33.18 -20.40
N ASN A 342 -9.84 -32.32 -19.37
CA ASN A 342 -10.98 -31.45 -19.06
C ASN A 342 -11.12 -30.34 -20.11
N LYS A 343 -12.35 -29.85 -20.32
CA LYS A 343 -12.59 -28.63 -21.09
C LYS A 343 -12.17 -27.40 -20.27
N ILE A 344 -11.69 -26.35 -20.94
CA ILE A 344 -11.41 -25.05 -20.31
C ILE A 344 -12.67 -24.50 -19.62
N SER A 345 -13.85 -24.69 -20.21
CA SER A 345 -15.13 -24.27 -19.65
C SER A 345 -15.42 -24.86 -18.28
N ALA A 346 -15.00 -26.12 -18.04
CA ALA A 346 -15.16 -26.78 -16.75
C ALA A 346 -14.42 -26.06 -15.60
N VAL A 347 -13.32 -25.35 -15.89
CA VAL A 347 -12.55 -24.60 -14.90
C VAL A 347 -13.36 -23.45 -14.31
N TYR A 348 -13.98 -22.64 -15.18
CA TYR A 348 -14.82 -21.54 -14.73
C TYR A 348 -16.11 -22.04 -14.07
N GLN A 349 -16.70 -23.13 -14.60
CA GLN A 349 -17.91 -23.73 -14.01
C GLN A 349 -17.65 -24.28 -12.60
N ALA A 350 -16.46 -24.86 -12.35
CA ALA A 350 -16.10 -25.33 -11.01
C ALA A 350 -16.07 -24.19 -9.98
N ALA A 351 -15.49 -23.04 -10.35
CA ALA A 351 -15.52 -21.85 -9.50
C ALA A 351 -16.94 -21.32 -9.29
N LEU A 352 -17.72 -21.19 -10.38
CA LEU A 352 -19.09 -20.69 -10.32
C LEU A 352 -19.98 -21.54 -9.42
N ALA A 353 -19.89 -22.87 -9.53
CA ALA A 353 -20.66 -23.80 -8.71
C ALA A 353 -20.38 -23.67 -7.20
N VAL A 354 -19.14 -23.33 -6.81
CA VAL A 354 -18.81 -23.06 -5.40
C VAL A 354 -19.51 -21.79 -4.92
N VAL A 355 -19.45 -20.71 -5.72
CA VAL A 355 -20.08 -19.43 -5.37
C VAL A 355 -21.60 -19.57 -5.30
N GLU A 356 -22.24 -20.22 -6.28
CA GLU A 356 -23.68 -20.46 -6.28
C GLU A 356 -24.15 -21.26 -5.06
N ARG A 357 -23.33 -22.20 -4.58
CA ARG A 357 -23.64 -23.04 -3.42
C ARG A 357 -23.46 -22.32 -2.09
N GLU A 358 -22.39 -21.54 -1.92
CA GLU A 358 -21.97 -21.02 -0.59
C GLU A 358 -22.29 -19.53 -0.38
N ALA A 359 -22.37 -18.75 -1.47
CA ALA A 359 -22.76 -17.34 -1.44
C ALA A 359 -23.45 -16.93 -2.75
N PRO A 360 -24.67 -17.42 -3.01
CA PRO A 360 -25.44 -17.09 -4.22
C PRO A 360 -25.63 -15.58 -4.40
N GLU A 361 -25.64 -14.82 -3.31
CA GLU A 361 -25.71 -13.36 -3.30
C GLU A 361 -24.50 -12.66 -3.96
N LEU A 362 -23.36 -13.34 -4.09
CA LEU A 362 -22.12 -12.79 -4.69
C LEU A 362 -21.92 -13.20 -6.16
N VAL A 363 -22.80 -14.02 -6.74
CA VAL A 363 -22.67 -14.49 -8.13
C VAL A 363 -22.63 -13.34 -9.13
N SER A 364 -23.43 -12.29 -8.91
CA SER A 364 -23.43 -11.09 -9.75
C SER A 364 -22.10 -10.32 -9.70
N ASN A 365 -21.36 -10.45 -8.61
CA ASN A 365 -20.10 -9.77 -8.35
C ASN A 365 -18.90 -10.56 -8.86
N LEU A 366 -19.05 -11.87 -9.13
CA LEU A 366 -17.96 -12.71 -9.61
C LEU A 366 -17.45 -12.25 -10.99
N THR A 367 -16.13 -12.21 -11.16
CA THR A 367 -15.49 -11.95 -12.46
C THR A 367 -16.02 -12.92 -13.52
N LYS A 368 -16.32 -12.42 -14.73
CA LYS A 368 -16.87 -13.24 -15.83
C LYS A 368 -15.89 -14.27 -16.42
N THR A 369 -14.66 -14.28 -15.92
CA THR A 369 -13.58 -15.16 -16.34
C THR A 369 -12.77 -15.55 -15.09
N ALA A 370 -12.20 -16.75 -15.08
CA ALA A 370 -11.26 -17.22 -14.06
C ALA A 370 -9.79 -17.04 -14.50
N GLY A 371 -9.53 -16.14 -15.45
CA GLY A 371 -8.19 -15.86 -15.99
C GLY A 371 -7.97 -16.37 -17.41
N THR A 372 -6.71 -16.52 -17.82
CA THR A 372 -6.30 -16.82 -19.21
C THR A 372 -5.06 -17.72 -19.23
N GLY A 373 -4.74 -18.30 -20.39
CA GLY A 373 -3.39 -18.79 -20.64
C GLY A 373 -2.34 -17.70 -20.47
N ILE A 374 -1.13 -18.10 -20.09
CA ILE A 374 0.03 -17.23 -19.89
C ILE A 374 1.29 -17.91 -20.42
N GLY A 375 2.19 -17.13 -20.99
CA GLY A 375 3.42 -17.62 -21.61
C GLY A 375 4.27 -16.46 -22.10
N LEU A 376 4.63 -16.47 -23.39
CA LEU A 376 5.29 -15.31 -24.03
C LEU A 376 4.36 -14.08 -24.04
N GLU A 377 3.05 -14.33 -24.13
CA GLU A 377 2.01 -13.35 -23.91
C GLU A 377 1.57 -13.39 -22.45
N PHE A 378 1.39 -12.22 -21.82
CA PHE A 378 0.78 -12.16 -20.48
C PHE A 378 -0.66 -12.69 -20.47
N ARG A 379 -1.36 -12.49 -21.59
CA ARG A 379 -2.74 -12.94 -21.79
C ARG A 379 -2.90 -13.65 -23.13
N GLU A 380 -2.95 -14.96 -23.10
CA GLU A 380 -3.25 -15.79 -24.28
C GLU A 380 -4.76 -15.85 -24.51
N SER A 381 -5.25 -15.00 -25.41
CA SER A 381 -6.69 -14.83 -25.67
C SER A 381 -7.41 -16.09 -26.13
N GLY A 382 -6.71 -17.03 -26.79
CA GLY A 382 -7.25 -18.34 -27.18
C GLY A 382 -7.50 -19.30 -26.02
N LEU A 383 -6.93 -19.03 -24.84
CA LEU A 383 -7.02 -19.86 -23.64
C LEU A 383 -7.76 -19.15 -22.50
N LEU A 384 -8.82 -18.40 -22.83
CA LEU A 384 -9.65 -17.69 -21.84
C LEU A 384 -10.47 -18.67 -21.00
N LEU A 385 -10.31 -18.62 -19.67
CA LEU A 385 -11.05 -19.45 -18.71
C LEU A 385 -12.45 -18.85 -18.46
N ASN A 386 -13.41 -19.20 -19.32
CA ASN A 386 -14.80 -18.75 -19.22
C ASN A 386 -15.76 -19.91 -19.51
N SER A 387 -17.07 -19.70 -19.31
CA SER A 387 -18.10 -20.73 -19.51
C SER A 387 -18.29 -21.22 -20.95
N ARG A 388 -17.65 -20.60 -21.95
CA ARG A 388 -17.88 -20.85 -23.39
C ARG A 388 -16.72 -21.54 -24.10
N ASN A 389 -15.54 -21.61 -23.49
CA ASN A 389 -14.35 -22.14 -24.14
C ASN A 389 -14.26 -23.66 -23.97
N ASP A 390 -14.59 -24.40 -25.02
CA ASP A 390 -14.65 -25.87 -24.98
C ASP A 390 -13.34 -26.56 -25.38
N LYS A 391 -12.25 -25.80 -25.57
CA LYS A 391 -10.93 -26.37 -25.84
C LYS A 391 -10.50 -27.31 -24.70
N VAL A 392 -9.91 -28.43 -25.08
CA VAL A 392 -9.44 -29.46 -24.13
C VAL A 392 -8.07 -29.07 -23.58
N LEU A 393 -7.93 -29.15 -22.25
CA LEU A 393 -6.69 -28.93 -21.53
C LEU A 393 -5.68 -30.03 -21.85
N LYS A 394 -4.45 -29.63 -22.18
CA LYS A 394 -3.32 -30.52 -22.44
C LYS A 394 -2.21 -30.27 -21.42
N ALA A 395 -1.47 -31.33 -21.07
CA ALA A 395 -0.26 -31.18 -20.28
C ALA A 395 0.72 -30.23 -20.98
N GLY A 396 1.40 -29.37 -20.21
CA GLY A 396 2.28 -28.31 -20.70
C GLY A 396 1.57 -26.98 -20.96
N MET A 397 0.23 -26.90 -20.90
CA MET A 397 -0.46 -25.61 -20.86
C MET A 397 -0.21 -24.89 -19.54
N VAL A 398 -0.14 -23.57 -19.58
CA VAL A 398 0.10 -22.71 -18.41
C VAL A 398 -0.97 -21.63 -18.36
N PHE A 399 -1.55 -21.43 -17.19
CA PHE A 399 -2.64 -20.48 -16.95
C PHE A 399 -2.29 -19.51 -15.82
N ASN A 400 -2.66 -18.25 -16.02
CA ASN A 400 -2.88 -17.29 -14.95
C ASN A 400 -4.33 -17.48 -14.50
N VAL A 401 -4.55 -18.26 -13.43
CA VAL A 401 -5.86 -18.43 -12.83
C VAL A 401 -6.11 -17.19 -11.98
N SER A 402 -7.07 -16.37 -12.35
CA SER A 402 -7.36 -15.08 -11.72
C SER A 402 -8.87 -14.93 -11.55
N LEU A 403 -9.33 -14.91 -10.30
CA LEU A 403 -10.74 -14.87 -9.94
C LEU A 403 -10.96 -13.81 -8.85
N GLY A 404 -12.07 -13.09 -8.92
CA GLY A 404 -12.38 -12.06 -7.93
C GLY A 404 -13.85 -11.71 -7.81
N PHE A 405 -14.19 -11.02 -6.73
CA PHE A 405 -15.48 -10.37 -6.54
C PHE A 405 -15.34 -8.87 -6.74
N GLN A 406 -16.13 -8.30 -7.63
CA GLN A 406 -16.13 -6.89 -7.99
C GLN A 406 -17.30 -6.16 -7.35
N ASN A 407 -17.05 -4.94 -6.86
CA ASN A 407 -18.09 -4.01 -6.40
C ASN A 407 -19.03 -4.60 -5.31
N VAL A 408 -18.46 -5.27 -4.32
CA VAL A 408 -19.21 -5.83 -3.19
C VAL A 408 -19.51 -4.70 -2.20
N VAL A 409 -20.80 -4.48 -1.91
CA VAL A 409 -21.24 -3.42 -1.00
C VAL A 409 -21.45 -3.97 0.40
N ALA A 410 -20.61 -3.56 1.34
CA ALA A 410 -20.79 -3.79 2.77
C ALA A 410 -21.67 -2.69 3.38
N LYS A 411 -22.73 -3.08 4.10
CA LYS A 411 -23.50 -2.17 4.96
C LYS A 411 -22.94 -2.23 6.38
N THR A 412 -22.24 -1.19 6.81
CA THR A 412 -21.91 -1.00 8.24
C THR A 412 -22.90 -0.04 8.87
N SER A 413 -23.01 -0.04 10.21
CA SER A 413 -23.98 0.76 10.97
C SER A 413 -23.82 2.28 10.82
N LYS A 414 -22.78 2.77 10.12
CA LYS A 414 -22.51 4.20 9.90
C LYS A 414 -22.21 4.59 8.44
N LEU A 415 -21.75 3.68 7.56
CA LEU A 415 -21.52 3.95 6.12
C LEU A 415 -21.70 2.72 5.21
N LYS A 416 -22.09 2.94 3.94
CA LYS A 416 -21.98 1.94 2.86
C LYS A 416 -20.58 2.02 2.26
N ARG A 417 -19.82 0.94 2.32
CA ARG A 417 -18.46 0.86 1.72
C ARG A 417 -18.44 -0.17 0.60
N ASN A 418 -17.77 0.16 -0.49
CA ASN A 418 -17.54 -0.73 -1.62
C ASN A 418 -16.16 -1.38 -1.50
N PHE A 419 -16.07 -2.69 -1.70
CA PHE A 419 -14.80 -3.40 -1.76
C PHE A 419 -14.78 -4.43 -2.88
N SER A 420 -13.59 -4.85 -3.28
CA SER A 420 -13.40 -5.98 -4.20
C SER A 420 -12.36 -6.92 -3.64
N LEU A 421 -12.36 -8.18 -4.09
CA LEU A 421 -11.40 -9.21 -3.70
C LEU A 421 -10.83 -9.84 -4.97
N LEU A 422 -9.54 -10.15 -4.98
CA LEU A 422 -8.84 -10.78 -6.11
C LEU A 422 -7.81 -11.80 -5.61
N LEU A 423 -7.86 -12.99 -6.20
CA LEU A 423 -6.82 -14.00 -6.09
C LEU A 423 -6.34 -14.36 -7.48
N ALA A 424 -5.02 -14.45 -7.65
CA ALA A 424 -4.45 -15.02 -8.86
C ALA A 424 -3.20 -15.85 -8.58
N ASP A 425 -3.03 -16.92 -9.34
CA ASP A 425 -1.87 -17.81 -9.31
C ASP A 425 -1.49 -18.29 -10.72
N THR A 426 -0.20 -18.52 -10.93
CA THR A 426 0.29 -19.17 -12.16
C THR A 426 0.30 -20.68 -11.97
N VAL A 427 -0.38 -21.40 -12.85
CA VAL A 427 -0.62 -22.84 -12.74
C VAL A 427 -0.23 -23.54 -14.03
N ILE A 428 0.55 -24.61 -13.90
CA ILE A 428 0.99 -25.47 -15.01
C ILE A 428 0.15 -26.75 -14.99
N VAL A 429 -0.48 -27.07 -16.12
CA VAL A 429 -1.16 -28.36 -16.31
C VAL A 429 -0.08 -29.43 -16.56
N THR A 430 -0.09 -30.48 -15.76
CA THR A 430 0.83 -31.62 -15.88
C THR A 430 0.08 -32.88 -16.31
N SER A 431 0.79 -33.94 -16.66
CA SER A 431 0.19 -35.25 -16.94
C SER A 431 -0.51 -35.85 -15.73
N GLU A 432 -0.04 -35.53 -14.52
CA GLU A 432 -0.57 -36.04 -13.24
C GLU A 432 -1.60 -35.08 -12.60
N GLY A 433 -1.82 -33.91 -13.18
CA GLY A 433 -2.77 -32.92 -12.69
C GLY A 433 -2.30 -31.48 -12.92
N ARG A 434 -1.89 -30.80 -11.84
CA ARG A 434 -1.55 -29.38 -11.85
C ARG A 434 -0.40 -29.06 -10.89
N ASN A 435 0.36 -28.03 -11.22
CA ASN A 435 1.42 -27.48 -10.37
C ASN A 435 1.24 -25.96 -10.22
N VAL A 436 0.96 -25.51 -9.00
CA VAL A 436 0.84 -24.09 -8.66
C VAL A 436 2.23 -23.52 -8.38
N VAL A 437 2.82 -22.85 -9.37
CA VAL A 437 4.22 -22.41 -9.29
C VAL A 437 4.40 -21.12 -8.48
N THR A 438 3.31 -20.48 -8.07
CA THR A 438 3.29 -19.31 -7.16
C THR A 438 2.91 -19.66 -5.73
N GLN A 439 2.88 -20.94 -5.35
CA GLN A 439 2.48 -21.40 -4.01
C GLN A 439 3.34 -20.90 -2.83
N LEU A 440 4.50 -20.27 -3.11
CA LEU A 440 5.41 -19.74 -2.09
C LEU A 440 4.76 -18.69 -1.19
N ILE A 441 3.79 -17.93 -1.72
CA ILE A 441 3.02 -16.92 -0.99
C ILE A 441 1.64 -17.48 -0.64
N SER A 442 1.33 -17.46 0.66
CA SER A 442 0.07 -17.99 1.18
C SER A 442 -1.13 -17.19 0.68
N LYS A 443 -2.28 -17.85 0.68
CA LYS A 443 -3.62 -17.28 0.43
C LYS A 443 -4.62 -17.74 1.51
N ALA A 444 -4.11 -18.34 2.59
CA ALA A 444 -4.94 -18.74 3.72
C ALA A 444 -5.41 -17.48 4.45
N LEU A 445 -6.68 -17.43 4.87
CA LEU A 445 -7.25 -16.26 5.53
C LEU A 445 -6.41 -15.78 6.72
N LYS A 446 -5.91 -16.71 7.55
CA LYS A 446 -5.07 -16.39 8.71
C LYS A 446 -3.74 -15.68 8.39
N GLU A 447 -3.23 -15.84 7.16
CA GLU A 447 -1.95 -15.28 6.73
C GLU A 447 -2.14 -13.96 5.97
N VAL A 448 -3.38 -13.58 5.63
CA VAL A 448 -3.68 -12.37 4.85
C VAL A 448 -4.61 -11.40 5.59
N ALA A 449 -5.20 -11.84 6.69
CA ALA A 449 -6.04 -11.02 7.56
C ALA A 449 -5.16 -10.45 8.68
N TYR A 450 -5.01 -9.13 8.68
CA TYR A 450 -4.36 -8.37 9.74
C TYR A 450 -5.46 -7.80 10.62
N SER A 451 -5.25 -7.83 11.93
CA SER A 451 -6.09 -7.13 12.87
C SER A 451 -5.18 -6.23 13.70
N PHE A 452 -5.60 -4.99 13.94
CA PHE A 452 -4.98 -4.14 14.96
C PHE A 452 -5.45 -4.63 16.33
N ASN A 453 -5.11 -5.86 16.66
CA ASN A 453 -5.25 -6.41 18.00
C ASN A 453 -3.84 -6.47 18.58
N GLU A 454 -3.61 -5.76 19.67
CA GLU A 454 -2.41 -5.85 20.52
C GLU A 454 -2.33 -7.19 21.30
N ASP A 455 -3.06 -8.21 20.86
CA ASP A 455 -3.16 -9.54 21.44
C ASP A 455 -2.83 -10.59 20.36
N GLU A 456 -1.57 -11.05 20.27
CA GLU A 456 -1.18 -12.17 19.40
C GLU A 456 -1.75 -13.50 19.94
N GLU A 457 -2.51 -14.22 19.11
CA GLU A 457 -2.91 -15.60 19.35
C GLU A 457 -1.70 -16.55 19.22
N GLU A 458 -1.25 -17.14 20.34
CA GLU A 458 -0.30 -18.27 20.32
C GLU A 458 -0.92 -19.50 19.63
N GLU A 459 -0.32 -19.94 18.51
CA GLU A 459 -0.58 -21.25 17.91
C GLU A 459 -0.27 -22.36 18.93
N LYS A 460 -1.32 -22.96 19.51
CA LYS A 460 -1.19 -24.16 20.36
C LYS A 460 -0.72 -25.37 19.55
N LEU A 461 0.55 -25.71 19.71
CA LEU A 461 1.11 -27.00 19.33
C LEU A 461 0.35 -28.14 20.03
N LYS A 462 -0.30 -28.99 19.23
CA LYS A 462 -0.91 -30.25 19.70
C LYS A 462 0.19 -31.24 20.09
N VAL A 463 0.41 -31.42 21.39
CA VAL A 463 1.08 -32.61 21.90
C VAL A 463 0.04 -33.73 22.07
N LYS A 464 0.28 -34.86 21.40
CA LYS A 464 -0.44 -36.12 21.59
C LYS A 464 -0.28 -36.60 23.03
N ALA A 465 -1.40 -36.95 23.67
CA ALA A 465 -1.41 -37.90 24.78
C ALA A 465 -2.54 -38.91 24.54
N GLU A 466 -2.17 -40.18 24.44
CA GLU A 466 -3.06 -41.32 24.33
C GLU A 466 -3.71 -41.66 25.69
N SER A 467 -4.97 -42.05 25.61
CA SER A 467 -5.75 -43.01 26.43
C SER A 467 -5.58 -43.07 27.95
N ILE A 468 -6.70 -42.98 28.68
CA ILE A 468 -7.36 -44.13 29.35
C ILE A 468 -8.74 -43.72 29.93
N SER A 469 -9.76 -44.42 29.42
CA SER A 469 -11.08 -44.85 29.93
C SER A 469 -11.93 -44.09 30.97
N LYS A 470 -13.24 -44.01 30.61
CA LYS A 470 -14.49 -44.17 31.41
C LYS A 470 -14.80 -43.05 32.43
N GLU A 471 -16.03 -42.56 32.58
CA GLU A 471 -17.34 -43.21 32.50
C GLU A 471 -18.48 -42.18 32.32
N ALA A 472 -19.65 -42.67 31.92
CA ALA A 472 -20.82 -41.94 31.45
C ALA A 472 -21.68 -41.29 32.55
N LEU A 473 -22.39 -40.22 32.23
CA LEU A 473 -23.80 -40.05 32.61
C LEU A 473 -24.54 -39.01 31.74
N GLN A 474 -25.53 -39.51 31.01
CA GLN A 474 -26.64 -38.80 30.38
C GLN A 474 -27.54 -38.21 31.50
N SER A 475 -28.44 -37.23 31.39
CA SER A 475 -29.39 -36.82 30.35
C SER A 475 -30.24 -35.68 30.96
N LYS A 476 -30.76 -34.75 30.16
CA LYS A 476 -32.20 -34.52 29.92
C LYS A 476 -32.49 -33.11 29.41
N ALA A 477 -33.17 -33.08 28.28
CA ALA A 477 -33.88 -31.95 27.73
C ALA A 477 -35.20 -31.72 28.49
N THR A 478 -35.60 -30.44 28.60
CA THR A 478 -37.00 -30.04 28.74
C THR A 478 -37.21 -28.69 28.04
N LEU A 479 -38.28 -28.61 27.27
CA LEU A 479 -38.70 -27.55 26.36
C LEU A 479 -39.77 -26.64 27.03
N ARG A 480 -39.78 -25.35 26.63
CA ARG A 480 -40.82 -24.28 26.77
C ARG A 480 -40.85 -23.55 28.14
N SER A 481 -41.03 -22.23 28.27
CA SER A 481 -41.72 -21.23 27.44
C SER A 481 -41.11 -19.82 27.54
N ASP A 482 -41.49 -18.95 26.60
CA ASP A 482 -41.27 -17.50 26.58
C ASP A 482 -41.55 -16.78 27.92
N ASN A 483 -40.63 -15.92 28.32
CA ASN A 483 -40.95 -14.66 28.98
C ASN A 483 -39.85 -13.63 28.66
N GLN A 484 -40.23 -12.52 28.05
CA GLN A 484 -39.34 -11.40 27.73
C GLN A 484 -38.85 -10.73 29.02
N GLU A 485 -37.67 -11.10 29.50
CA GLU A 485 -36.89 -10.24 30.38
C GLU A 485 -35.86 -9.49 29.52
N ILE A 486 -36.15 -8.22 29.25
CA ILE A 486 -35.15 -7.27 28.75
C ILE A 486 -34.03 -7.24 29.78
N SER A 487 -32.86 -7.78 29.40
CA SER A 487 -31.69 -7.84 30.27
C SER A 487 -31.41 -6.47 30.89
N LYS A 488 -31.10 -6.44 32.19
CA LYS A 488 -30.69 -5.24 32.94
C LYS A 488 -29.53 -4.49 32.29
N GLU A 489 -28.80 -5.16 31.40
CA GLU A 489 -27.74 -4.60 30.57
C GLU A 489 -28.27 -3.72 29.42
N GLU A 490 -29.37 -4.12 28.78
CA GLU A 490 -29.99 -3.37 27.68
C GLU A 490 -30.68 -2.10 28.21
N LEU A 491 -31.32 -2.17 29.39
CA LEU A 491 -31.84 -0.99 30.09
C LEU A 491 -30.72 -0.02 30.53
N ARG A 492 -29.56 -0.53 30.94
CA ARG A 492 -28.38 0.29 31.24
C ARG A 492 -27.83 0.97 29.99
N ARG A 493 -27.78 0.26 28.86
CA ARG A 493 -27.29 0.79 27.58
C ARG A 493 -28.21 1.85 27.01
N GLN A 494 -29.53 1.64 27.08
CA GLN A 494 -30.53 2.61 26.66
C GLN A 494 -30.53 3.85 27.56
N HIS A 495 -30.41 3.67 28.88
CA HIS A 495 -30.32 4.78 29.82
C HIS A 495 -29.03 5.61 29.65
N GLN A 496 -27.89 4.95 29.37
CA GLN A 496 -26.62 5.64 29.08
C GLN A 496 -26.66 6.38 27.73
N ALA A 497 -27.34 5.82 26.72
CA ALA A 497 -27.53 6.47 25.42
C ALA A 497 -28.44 7.70 25.52
N GLU A 498 -29.52 7.63 26.30
CA GLU A 498 -30.43 8.75 26.57
C GLU A 498 -29.72 9.89 27.31
N LEU A 499 -28.90 9.56 28.34
CA LEU A 499 -28.08 10.53 29.08
C LEU A 499 -27.01 11.19 28.19
N ALA A 500 -26.39 10.43 27.28
CA ALA A 500 -25.44 10.96 26.32
C ALA A 500 -26.10 11.91 25.32
N ARG A 501 -27.32 11.60 24.89
CA ARG A 501 -28.12 12.47 24.02
C ARG A 501 -28.53 13.76 24.73
N GLN A 502 -29.02 13.68 25.97
CA GLN A 502 -29.38 14.86 26.77
C GLN A 502 -28.18 15.77 27.04
N LYS A 503 -27.00 15.20 27.34
CA LYS A 503 -25.77 15.99 27.49
C LYS A 503 -25.29 16.61 26.18
N ASN A 504 -25.43 15.91 25.05
CA ASN A 504 -25.11 16.47 23.74
C ASN A 504 -26.07 17.60 23.35
N GLU A 505 -27.34 17.50 23.73
CA GLU A 505 -28.37 18.51 23.47
C GLU A 505 -28.21 19.74 24.39
N GLU A 506 -27.83 19.54 25.67
CA GLU A 506 -27.45 20.64 26.59
C GLU A 506 -26.17 21.34 26.11
N THR A 507 -25.19 20.59 25.59
CA THR A 507 -23.96 21.14 25.01
C THR A 507 -24.24 21.91 23.72
N ALA A 508 -25.16 21.43 22.89
CA ALA A 508 -25.63 22.13 21.70
C ALA A 508 -26.37 23.42 22.04
N ARG A 509 -27.18 23.45 23.11
CA ARG A 509 -27.82 24.67 23.62
C ARG A 509 -26.81 25.68 24.18
N ARG A 510 -25.75 25.23 24.84
CA ARG A 510 -24.64 26.11 25.28
C ARG A 510 -23.83 26.69 24.12
N LEU A 511 -23.69 25.94 23.03
CA LEU A 511 -23.06 26.40 21.78
C LEU A 511 -23.94 27.36 20.97
N ALA A 512 -25.27 27.27 21.12
CA ALA A 512 -26.24 28.10 20.40
C ALA A 512 -26.54 29.47 21.03
N GLY A 513 -25.91 29.81 22.16
CA GLY A 513 -25.84 31.19 22.65
C GLY A 513 -27.17 31.86 23.01
N ASP A 514 -27.96 31.24 23.88
CA ASP A 514 -29.11 31.93 24.49
C ASP A 514 -29.14 31.73 26.01
N GLY A 515 -29.03 32.84 26.74
CA GLY A 515 -28.89 32.85 28.20
C GLY A 515 -28.35 34.18 28.74
N VAL A 516 -29.19 35.21 28.73
CA VAL A 516 -28.96 36.49 29.38
C VAL A 516 -28.98 36.34 30.90
N ALA A 517 -27.89 36.67 31.60
CA ALA A 517 -27.90 37.08 33.01
C ALA A 517 -26.63 37.87 33.39
N ASN A 518 -26.85 38.96 34.12
CA ASN A 518 -25.94 40.06 34.46
C ASN A 518 -24.76 39.71 35.38
N GLY A 519 -23.65 40.46 35.19
CA GLY A 519 -22.79 40.98 36.26
C GLY A 519 -21.67 40.06 36.78
N ASP A 520 -20.45 40.17 36.25
CA ASP A 520 -19.39 41.07 36.76
C ASP A 520 -17.99 40.65 36.27
N ASN A 521 -17.15 41.65 35.99
CA ASN A 521 -15.81 41.62 35.41
C ASN A 521 -14.98 40.33 35.52
N ARG A 522 -14.78 39.63 34.39
CA ARG A 522 -13.53 38.89 34.08
C ARG A 522 -13.32 38.78 32.56
N SER A 523 -12.40 39.61 32.06
CA SER A 523 -11.63 39.48 30.81
C SER A 523 -12.27 38.65 29.70
N ALA A 524 -12.98 39.33 28.79
CA ALA A 524 -13.48 38.78 27.54
C ALA A 524 -12.35 38.12 26.75
N VAL A 525 -12.41 36.79 26.63
CA VAL A 525 -11.68 36.05 25.60
C VAL A 525 -12.34 36.40 24.27
N ARG A 526 -11.72 37.31 23.51
CA ARG A 526 -12.15 37.62 22.14
C ARG A 526 -12.15 36.32 21.33
N ALA A 527 -13.32 35.97 20.82
CA ALA A 527 -13.43 35.06 19.68
C ALA A 527 -12.62 35.65 18.51
N SER A 528 -11.56 34.96 18.11
CA SER A 528 -10.73 35.33 16.95
C SER A 528 -11.55 35.05 15.70
N SER A 529 -12.06 36.09 15.02
CA SER A 529 -12.84 35.87 13.81
C SER A 529 -12.56 36.77 12.62
N ASP A 530 -11.58 37.69 12.66
CA ASP A 530 -11.26 38.51 11.48
C ASP A 530 -9.74 38.50 11.20
N LEU A 531 -9.35 37.90 10.06
CA LEU A 531 -7.98 37.92 9.53
C LEU A 531 -7.67 39.32 8.99
N VAL A 532 -7.26 40.24 9.86
CA VAL A 532 -6.87 41.61 9.47
C VAL A 532 -5.38 41.81 9.70
N ALA A 533 -4.60 41.80 8.62
CA ALA A 533 -3.15 42.02 8.66
C ALA A 533 -2.78 43.49 8.95
N TYR A 534 -3.48 44.44 8.33
CA TYR A 534 -3.33 45.88 8.55
C TYR A 534 -4.71 46.50 8.76
N LYS A 535 -4.85 47.39 9.74
CA LYS A 535 -6.13 48.04 10.05
C LYS A 535 -6.33 49.32 9.24
N ASN A 536 -5.25 50.05 8.97
CA ASN A 536 -5.28 51.28 8.18
C ASN A 536 -4.20 51.24 7.09
N VAL A 537 -4.43 52.00 6.01
CA VAL A 537 -3.46 52.14 4.90
C VAL A 537 -2.13 52.76 5.38
N ASN A 538 -2.16 53.60 6.42
CA ASN A 538 -0.96 54.21 7.01
C ASN A 538 -0.09 53.22 7.80
N ASP A 539 -0.61 52.02 8.10
CA ASP A 539 0.14 50.97 8.81
C ASP A 539 1.01 50.13 7.85
N LEU A 540 0.84 50.32 6.53
CA LEU A 540 1.69 49.70 5.51
C LEU A 540 3.11 50.27 5.60
N PRO A 541 4.15 49.44 5.42
CA PRO A 541 5.52 49.95 5.34
C PRO A 541 5.63 51.00 4.23
N PRO A 542 6.40 52.08 4.43
CA PRO A 542 6.58 53.10 3.41
C PRO A 542 7.08 52.48 2.12
N THR A 543 6.43 52.82 1.00
CA THR A 543 6.68 52.22 -0.31
C THR A 543 8.17 52.34 -0.64
N PRO A 544 8.91 51.22 -0.80
CA PRO A 544 10.27 51.26 -1.28
C PRO A 544 10.30 51.91 -2.67
N LYS A 545 11.43 52.52 -3.06
CA LYS A 545 11.62 53.08 -4.41
C LYS A 545 11.41 52.06 -5.54
N GLU A 546 11.41 50.76 -5.24
CA GLU A 546 11.27 49.66 -6.18
C GLU A 546 10.10 48.75 -5.77
N MET A 547 9.13 48.55 -6.67
CA MET A 547 7.91 47.75 -6.46
C MET A 547 8.21 46.24 -6.47
N MET A 548 8.83 45.75 -5.40
CA MET A 548 9.24 44.35 -5.23
C MET A 548 8.31 43.59 -4.28
N VAL A 549 8.22 42.27 -4.45
CA VAL A 549 7.49 41.38 -3.53
C VAL A 549 8.23 41.32 -2.19
N GLN A 550 7.51 41.51 -1.08
CA GLN A 550 8.10 41.53 0.27
C GLN A 550 7.29 40.72 1.26
N VAL A 551 7.97 40.18 2.28
CA VAL A 551 7.33 39.43 3.37
C VAL A 551 7.48 40.24 4.66
N ASP A 552 6.36 40.69 5.22
CA ASP A 552 6.31 41.30 6.55
C ASP A 552 6.10 40.20 7.60
N GLN A 553 7.19 39.81 8.26
CA GLN A 553 7.16 38.80 9.32
C GLN A 553 6.44 39.29 10.58
N LYS A 554 6.38 40.60 10.83
CA LYS A 554 5.80 41.18 12.06
C LYS A 554 4.28 41.17 12.00
N ASN A 555 3.71 41.49 10.84
CA ASN A 555 2.26 41.50 10.60
C ASN A 555 1.76 40.25 9.86
N GLU A 556 2.63 39.24 9.70
CA GLU A 556 2.31 37.94 9.08
C GLU A 556 1.69 38.09 7.67
N ALA A 557 2.19 39.08 6.91
CA ALA A 557 1.62 39.51 5.65
C ALA A 557 2.63 39.44 4.49
N LEU A 558 2.11 39.15 3.31
CA LEU A 558 2.80 39.15 2.04
C LEU A 558 2.38 40.38 1.25
N LEU A 559 3.33 41.25 0.90
CA LEU A 559 3.10 42.48 0.17
C LEU A 559 3.38 42.24 -1.31
N LEU A 560 2.34 42.37 -2.14
CA LEU A 560 2.39 42.08 -3.56
C LEU A 560 2.13 43.34 -4.41
N PRO A 561 2.99 43.65 -5.40
CA PRO A 561 2.73 44.74 -6.33
C PRO A 561 1.66 44.34 -7.35
N ILE A 562 0.49 44.95 -7.28
CA ILE A 562 -0.64 44.73 -8.18
C ILE A 562 -1.05 46.08 -8.78
N TYR A 563 -0.99 46.20 -10.12
CA TYR A 563 -1.33 47.43 -10.87
C TYR A 563 -0.70 48.72 -10.30
N GLY A 564 0.56 48.67 -9.89
CA GLY A 564 1.29 49.84 -9.37
C GLY A 564 1.01 50.18 -7.90
N SER A 565 0.27 49.35 -7.17
CA SER A 565 0.03 49.48 -5.73
C SER A 565 0.52 48.26 -4.96
N MET A 566 1.03 48.45 -3.74
CA MET A 566 1.43 47.35 -2.85
C MET A 566 0.22 46.86 -2.06
N VAL A 567 -0.17 45.61 -2.28
CA VAL A 567 -1.37 45.00 -1.69
C VAL A 567 -0.97 43.94 -0.67
N PRO A 568 -1.39 44.06 0.60
CA PRO A 568 -1.08 43.08 1.64
C PRO A 568 -2.04 41.87 1.61
N PHE A 569 -1.47 40.67 1.71
CA PHE A 569 -2.20 39.42 1.87
C PHE A 569 -1.73 38.70 3.13
N HIS A 570 -2.64 38.36 4.05
CA HIS A 570 -2.26 37.57 5.23
C HIS A 570 -1.76 36.18 4.80
N ILE A 571 -0.73 35.65 5.46
CA ILE A 571 -0.09 34.39 5.08
C ILE A 571 -1.05 33.20 5.04
N SER A 572 -2.08 33.18 5.90
CA SER A 572 -3.12 32.13 5.93
C SER A 572 -3.97 32.08 4.64
N THR A 573 -3.98 33.14 3.82
CA THR A 573 -4.67 33.15 2.52
C THR A 573 -3.86 32.46 1.41
N VAL A 574 -2.56 32.20 1.63
CA VAL A 574 -1.66 31.60 0.64
C VAL A 574 -1.69 30.07 0.75
N LYS A 575 -2.10 29.40 -0.34
CA LYS A 575 -2.16 27.94 -0.45
C LYS A 575 -0.80 27.32 -0.68
N THR A 576 -0.05 27.81 -1.67
CA THR A 576 1.24 27.24 -2.09
C THR A 576 2.06 28.29 -2.84
N VAL A 577 3.39 28.23 -2.67
CA VAL A 577 4.34 29.03 -3.45
C VAL A 577 5.32 28.11 -4.15
N THR A 578 5.49 28.32 -5.45
CA THR A 578 6.47 27.62 -6.29
C THR A 578 7.46 28.61 -6.89
N SER A 579 8.71 28.18 -7.00
CA SER A 579 9.77 28.93 -7.68
C SER A 579 10.34 28.07 -8.81
N GLN A 580 10.43 28.60 -10.01
CA GLN A 580 11.04 27.92 -11.17
C GLN A 580 12.16 28.80 -11.73
N ALA A 581 13.34 28.20 -11.93
CA ALA A 581 14.45 28.82 -12.62
C ALA A 581 14.47 28.30 -14.07
N ASP A 582 14.34 29.19 -15.04
CA ASP A 582 14.42 28.84 -16.46
C ASP A 582 15.88 28.93 -16.95
N THR A 583 16.23 28.23 -18.03
CA THR A 583 17.58 28.23 -18.63
C THR A 583 17.98 29.64 -19.15
N SER A 584 17.03 30.57 -19.18
CA SER A 584 17.09 31.90 -19.79
C SER A 584 17.35 33.06 -18.82
N ARG A 585 18.29 33.00 -17.85
CA ARG A 585 18.65 34.11 -16.91
C ARG A 585 17.48 34.81 -16.16
N HIS A 586 16.29 34.24 -16.14
CA HIS A 586 15.12 34.77 -15.44
C HIS A 586 14.53 33.71 -14.53
N SER A 587 13.98 34.13 -13.39
CA SER A 587 13.34 33.27 -12.40
C SER A 587 11.90 33.70 -12.18
N TYR A 588 11.02 32.74 -11.89
CA TYR A 588 9.61 32.96 -11.65
C TYR A 588 9.24 32.55 -10.23
N ILE A 589 8.40 33.36 -9.58
CA ILE A 589 7.70 33.01 -8.35
C ILE A 589 6.20 33.01 -8.62
N ARG A 590 5.55 31.88 -8.33
CA ARG A 590 4.11 31.69 -8.49
C ARG A 590 3.48 31.45 -7.12
N ILE A 591 2.48 32.25 -6.80
CA ILE A 591 1.80 32.29 -5.52
C ILE A 591 0.33 31.95 -5.76
N ILE A 592 -0.12 30.85 -5.17
CA ILE A 592 -1.48 30.33 -5.30
C ILE A 592 -2.20 30.58 -3.98
N PHE A 593 -3.40 31.13 -4.04
CA PHE A 593 -4.21 31.48 -2.88
C PHE A 593 -5.37 30.50 -2.66
N ASN A 594 -5.91 30.50 -1.44
CA ASN A 594 -7.11 29.77 -1.07
C ASN A 594 -8.35 30.52 -1.61
N VAL A 595 -9.13 29.86 -2.46
CA VAL A 595 -10.36 30.41 -3.07
C VAL A 595 -11.56 29.48 -2.83
N PRO A 596 -12.78 30.00 -2.64
CA PRO A 596 -13.99 29.20 -2.48
C PRO A 596 -14.28 28.33 -3.72
N GLY A 597 -14.82 27.12 -3.51
CA GLY A 597 -15.24 26.22 -4.60
C GLY A 597 -14.17 25.26 -5.14
N MET A 598 -12.95 25.26 -4.58
CA MET A 598 -11.92 24.26 -4.93
C MET A 598 -12.14 22.95 -4.15
N PRO A 599 -11.93 21.74 -4.73
CA PRO A 599 -12.32 20.45 -4.14
C PRO A 599 -11.61 20.02 -2.84
N PHE A 600 -10.76 20.90 -2.27
CA PHE A 600 -9.92 20.64 -1.09
C PHE A 600 -9.66 21.91 -0.25
N ALA A 601 -10.53 22.92 -0.30
CA ALA A 601 -10.40 24.05 0.62
C ALA A 601 -10.85 23.62 2.02
N SER A 602 -9.98 23.76 3.03
CA SER A 602 -10.40 23.72 4.43
C SER A 602 -11.53 24.73 4.62
N SER A 603 -12.59 24.38 5.36
CA SER A 603 -13.69 25.29 5.64
C SER A 603 -13.22 26.40 6.59
N ASP A 604 -12.41 27.33 6.08
CA ASP A 604 -12.03 28.51 6.82
C ASP A 604 -13.28 29.37 7.00
N ALA A 605 -13.63 29.65 8.25
CA ALA A 605 -14.77 30.47 8.63
C ALA A 605 -14.79 31.84 7.91
N ASN A 606 -13.63 32.32 7.46
CA ASN A 606 -13.48 33.58 6.73
C ASN A 606 -13.86 33.50 5.24
N VAL A 607 -13.71 32.36 4.58
CA VAL A 607 -14.15 32.16 3.19
C VAL A 607 -15.69 32.12 3.12
N SER A 608 -16.33 31.66 4.20
CA SER A 608 -17.80 31.60 4.33
C SER A 608 -18.44 32.98 4.56
N LYS A 609 -17.71 33.95 5.13
CA LYS A 609 -18.22 35.31 5.42
C LYS A 609 -18.30 36.22 4.18
N ASN A 610 -17.45 36.03 3.17
CA ASN A 610 -17.26 36.97 2.05
C ASN A 610 -17.57 36.36 0.66
N GLN A 611 -18.60 35.52 0.54
CA GLN A 611 -18.92 34.76 -0.68
C GLN A 611 -19.12 35.61 -1.96
N SER A 612 -19.42 36.90 -1.85
CA SER A 612 -19.62 37.83 -2.97
C SER A 612 -18.38 38.64 -3.37
N ALA A 613 -17.22 38.43 -2.73
CA ALA A 613 -15.98 39.14 -3.04
C ALA A 613 -15.25 38.58 -4.28
N ILE A 614 -14.40 39.40 -4.90
CA ILE A 614 -13.49 38.95 -5.97
C ILE A 614 -12.26 38.29 -5.33
N TYR A 615 -12.00 37.03 -5.72
CA TYR A 615 -10.88 36.25 -5.19
C TYR A 615 -9.72 36.16 -6.18
N LEU A 616 -8.51 36.44 -5.70
CA LEU A 616 -7.28 36.27 -6.45
C LEU A 616 -6.86 34.80 -6.37
N LYS A 617 -6.87 34.06 -7.48
CA LYS A 617 -6.53 32.63 -7.49
C LYS A 617 -5.03 32.37 -7.52
N GLU A 618 -4.33 33.08 -8.39
CA GLU A 618 -2.90 32.89 -8.65
C GLU A 618 -2.27 34.21 -9.10
N VAL A 619 -1.04 34.47 -8.65
CA VAL A 619 -0.18 35.53 -9.16
C VAL A 619 1.19 34.96 -9.51
N SER A 620 1.74 35.36 -10.66
CA SER A 620 3.08 34.99 -11.09
C SER A 620 3.92 36.24 -11.34
N TYR A 621 5.09 36.33 -10.71
CA TYR A 621 6.08 37.39 -10.93
C TYR A 621 7.34 36.83 -11.58
N ARG A 622 7.91 37.60 -12.52
CA ARG A 622 9.17 37.30 -13.19
C ARG A 622 10.24 38.28 -12.70
N SER A 623 11.39 37.77 -12.28
CA SER A 623 12.55 38.59 -11.90
C SER A 623 13.83 38.09 -12.57
N LYS A 624 14.80 38.98 -12.73
CA LYS A 624 16.18 38.65 -13.13
C LYS A 624 17.04 38.21 -11.93
N ASP A 625 16.59 38.52 -10.71
CA ASP A 625 17.28 38.13 -9.48
C ASP A 625 16.75 36.78 -8.95
N SER A 626 17.50 35.72 -9.25
CA SER A 626 17.20 34.35 -8.81
C SER A 626 17.42 34.13 -7.32
N ARG A 627 18.36 34.88 -6.70
CA ARG A 627 18.67 34.75 -5.27
C ARG A 627 17.54 35.30 -4.43
N HIS A 628 17.04 36.48 -4.80
CA HIS A 628 15.90 37.11 -4.12
C HIS A 628 14.61 36.25 -4.19
N ILE A 629 14.30 35.64 -5.34
CA ILE A 629 13.15 34.73 -5.46
C ILE A 629 13.28 33.49 -4.57
N THR A 630 14.49 32.94 -4.48
CA THR A 630 14.76 31.75 -3.66
C THR A 630 14.61 32.09 -2.17
N GLU A 631 15.13 33.23 -1.74
CA GLU A 631 15.00 33.73 -0.37
C GLU A 631 13.53 34.02 0.00
N LEU A 632 12.79 34.71 -0.88
CA LEU A 632 11.35 34.96 -0.69
C LEU A 632 10.56 33.66 -0.53
N ASN A 633 10.81 32.65 -1.38
CA ASN A 633 10.13 31.37 -1.28
C ASN A 633 10.39 30.68 0.08
N GLN A 634 11.63 30.76 0.58
CA GLN A 634 11.99 30.21 1.89
C GLN A 634 11.33 30.98 3.04
N GLN A 635 11.34 32.31 2.99
CA GLN A 635 10.71 33.16 4.01
C GLN A 635 9.18 32.92 4.08
N ILE A 636 8.50 32.85 2.94
CA ILE A 636 7.05 32.58 2.87
C ILE A 636 6.72 31.18 3.42
N LYS A 637 7.48 30.15 3.02
CA LYS A 637 7.27 28.77 3.52
C LYS A 637 7.49 28.65 5.02
N THR A 638 8.50 29.35 5.55
CA THR A 638 8.83 29.34 6.98
C THR A 638 7.76 30.05 7.80
N LEU A 639 7.34 31.25 7.37
CA LEU A 639 6.30 32.03 8.03
C LEU A 639 4.97 31.26 8.07
N ARG A 640 4.56 30.65 6.96
CA ARG A 640 3.34 29.83 6.88
C ARG A 640 3.38 28.66 7.87
N ARG A 641 4.49 27.93 7.93
CA ARG A 641 4.65 26.78 8.83
C ARG A 641 4.51 27.20 10.30
N ASN A 642 5.11 28.34 10.67
CA ASN A 642 5.05 28.86 12.03
C ASN A 642 3.63 29.29 12.43
N VAL A 643 2.92 29.98 11.53
CA VAL A 643 1.53 30.42 11.78
C VAL A 643 0.57 29.24 11.88
N MET A 644 0.65 28.27 10.97
CA MET A 644 -0.20 27.07 11.03
C MET A 644 0.05 26.22 12.28
N ALA A 645 1.30 26.06 12.70
CA ALA A 645 1.64 25.33 13.93
C ALA A 645 1.06 26.03 15.18
N ARG A 646 1.18 27.36 15.25
CA ARG A 646 0.64 28.18 16.34
C ARG A 646 -0.90 28.15 16.40
N GLU A 647 -1.56 28.18 15.24
CA GLU A 647 -3.03 28.10 15.16
C GLU A 647 -3.55 26.72 15.54
N SER A 648 -2.90 25.64 15.11
CA SER A 648 -3.23 24.27 15.53
C SER A 648 -3.08 24.09 17.04
N GLU A 649 -1.96 24.54 17.60
CA GLU A 649 -1.70 24.48 19.05
C GLU A 649 -2.74 25.28 19.85
N ARG A 650 -3.13 26.47 19.37
CA ARG A 650 -4.16 27.30 20.01
C ARG A 650 -5.54 26.63 19.92
N ALA A 651 -5.87 26.02 18.79
CA ALA A 651 -7.13 25.29 18.61
C ALA A 651 -7.20 24.06 19.54
N GLU A 652 -6.11 23.30 19.64
CA GLU A 652 -6.01 22.15 20.55
C GLU A 652 -6.13 22.58 22.02
N ARG A 653 -5.51 23.69 22.41
CA ARG A 653 -5.63 24.25 23.76
C ARG A 653 -7.01 24.80 24.08
N ALA A 654 -7.72 25.35 23.09
CA ALA A 654 -9.07 25.89 23.25
C ALA A 654 -10.12 24.81 23.53
N THR A 655 -9.83 23.54 23.20
CA THR A 655 -10.72 22.38 23.42
C THR A 655 -10.48 21.68 24.77
N LEU A 656 -9.69 22.26 25.67
CA LEU A 656 -9.41 21.71 26.99
C LEU A 656 -10.43 22.20 28.03
N VAL A 657 -10.90 21.30 28.88
CA VAL A 657 -11.73 21.62 30.04
C VAL A 657 -10.85 22.31 31.09
N THR A 658 -11.26 23.49 31.57
CA THR A 658 -10.54 24.21 32.64
C THR A 658 -10.53 23.41 33.93
N GLN A 659 -9.35 23.10 34.47
CA GLN A 659 -9.17 22.37 35.73
C GLN A 659 -8.86 23.31 36.89
N GLU A 660 -9.12 22.83 38.12
CA GLU A 660 -8.71 23.49 39.35
C GLU A 660 -7.17 23.53 39.46
N LYS A 661 -6.62 24.55 40.12
CA LYS A 661 -5.17 24.67 40.32
C LYS A 661 -4.70 23.78 41.48
N LEU A 662 -3.50 23.21 41.34
CA LEU A 662 -2.88 22.37 42.35
C LEU A 662 -2.52 23.16 43.62
N VAL A 663 -2.97 22.68 44.79
CA VAL A 663 -2.64 23.19 46.11
C VAL A 663 -1.38 22.49 46.61
N VAL A 664 -0.27 23.23 46.60
CA VAL A 664 1.04 22.73 47.02
C VAL A 664 1.06 22.59 48.55
N ALA A 665 1.54 21.45 49.04
CA ALA A 665 1.72 21.21 50.47
C ALA A 665 2.69 22.26 51.07
N GLY A 666 2.25 22.98 52.12
CA GLY A 666 3.07 24.01 52.78
C GLY A 666 4.19 23.44 53.64
N ASN A 667 5.09 24.29 54.14
CA ASN A 667 6.31 23.94 54.91
C ASN A 667 6.11 23.02 56.14
N LYS A 668 4.87 22.83 56.61
CA LYS A 668 4.55 21.92 57.73
C LYS A 668 4.37 20.46 57.31
N PHE A 669 4.29 20.18 56.00
CA PHE A 669 3.98 18.86 55.49
C PHE A 669 4.89 18.51 54.31
N LYS A 670 5.87 17.61 54.52
CA LYS A 670 6.78 17.17 53.43
C LYS A 670 6.02 16.24 52.48
N PRO A 671 5.84 16.60 51.19
CA PRO A 671 5.15 15.74 50.23
C PRO A 671 5.96 14.46 50.00
N VAL A 672 5.27 13.35 49.73
CA VAL A 672 5.93 12.09 49.33
C VAL A 672 6.48 12.29 47.92
N ARG A 673 7.72 11.89 47.69
CA ARG A 673 8.45 12.12 46.44
C ARG A 673 8.96 10.82 45.87
N LEU A 674 8.87 10.68 44.55
CA LEU A 674 9.50 9.63 43.77
C LEU A 674 10.46 10.29 42.77
N PRO A 675 11.77 10.29 43.04
CA PRO A 675 12.78 10.93 42.20
C PRO A 675 13.17 10.05 41.00
N ASP A 676 13.97 10.62 40.10
CA ASP A 676 14.63 9.95 38.97
C ASP A 676 13.70 9.28 37.95
N LEU A 677 12.53 9.88 37.73
CA LEU A 677 11.50 9.36 36.83
C LEU A 677 11.59 9.95 35.42
N TRP A 678 11.27 9.14 34.42
CA TRP A 678 10.95 9.58 33.07
C TRP A 678 9.44 9.67 32.88
N ILE A 679 8.98 10.60 32.04
CA ILE A 679 7.55 10.78 31.73
C ILE A 679 7.23 10.40 30.27
N ARG A 680 6.08 9.74 30.05
CA ARG A 680 5.45 9.59 28.72
C ARG A 680 4.04 10.18 28.75
N PRO A 681 3.63 10.95 27.71
CA PRO A 681 4.44 11.42 26.60
C PRO A 681 5.55 12.39 27.06
N SER A 682 6.67 12.43 26.33
CA SER A 682 7.80 13.33 26.67
C SER A 682 7.50 14.78 26.33
N PHE A 683 8.09 15.72 27.08
CA PHE A 683 8.07 17.14 26.72
C PHE A 683 8.75 17.36 25.35
N GLY A 684 8.15 18.21 24.51
CA GLY A 684 8.66 18.48 23.16
C GLY A 684 9.82 19.49 23.17
N GLY A 685 10.92 19.18 22.49
CA GLY A 685 12.07 20.07 22.33
C GLY A 685 13.33 19.33 21.85
N ARG A 686 14.30 20.04 21.25
CA ARG A 686 15.61 19.47 20.83
C ARG A 686 16.60 19.25 21.98
N ALA A 687 16.20 19.52 23.22
CA ALA A 687 17.07 19.46 24.38
C ALA A 687 17.17 18.04 24.97
N ARG A 688 18.32 17.72 25.58
CA ARG A 688 18.56 16.43 26.23
C ARG A 688 17.48 16.16 27.29
N LYS A 689 16.90 14.95 27.28
CA LYS A 689 15.90 14.49 28.26
C LYS A 689 16.51 14.52 29.66
N LEU A 690 15.79 15.08 30.63
CA LEU A 690 16.20 15.14 32.04
C LEU A 690 15.22 14.31 32.89
N PRO A 691 15.71 13.49 33.83
CA PRO A 691 14.85 12.81 34.77
C PRO A 691 14.21 13.83 35.73
N GLY A 692 12.96 13.58 36.13
CA GLY A 692 12.18 14.45 37.00
C GLY A 692 11.75 13.76 38.29
N THR A 693 11.06 14.51 39.15
CA THR A 693 10.53 14.01 40.42
C THR A 693 9.01 14.15 40.43
N LEU A 694 8.31 13.09 40.83
CA LEU A 694 6.87 13.09 41.07
C LEU A 694 6.59 13.32 42.56
N GLU A 695 5.86 14.39 42.87
CA GLU A 695 5.47 14.76 44.23
C GLU A 695 3.95 14.63 44.42
N ALA A 696 3.53 14.03 45.53
CA ALA A 696 2.12 13.97 45.93
C ALA A 696 1.74 15.17 46.82
N HIS A 697 0.71 15.91 46.43
CA HIS A 697 0.19 17.09 47.14
C HIS A 697 -1.29 16.92 47.53
N MET A 698 -1.91 17.93 48.16
CA MET A 698 -3.24 17.77 48.77
C MET A 698 -4.37 17.40 47.79
N ASN A 699 -4.32 17.91 46.55
CA ASN A 699 -5.38 17.71 45.55
C ASN A 699 -4.87 17.16 44.21
N GLY A 700 -3.62 16.69 44.14
CA GLY A 700 -3.04 16.16 42.91
C GLY A 700 -1.56 15.81 43.02
N PHE A 701 -1.01 15.29 41.92
CA PHE A 701 0.40 15.04 41.72
C PHE A 701 1.06 16.16 40.92
N ARG A 702 2.34 16.41 41.19
CA ARG A 702 3.19 17.29 40.39
C ARG A 702 4.41 16.54 39.90
N TYR A 703 4.59 16.50 38.60
CA TYR A 703 5.87 16.13 38.01
C TYR A 703 6.63 17.39 37.61
N SER A 704 7.89 17.49 38.03
CA SER A 704 8.78 18.59 37.64
C SER A 704 10.21 18.11 37.42
N THR A 705 10.86 18.64 36.39
CA THR A 705 12.32 18.52 36.20
C THR A 705 13.05 19.76 36.75
N THR A 706 14.36 19.86 36.53
CA THR A 706 15.13 21.07 36.84
C THR A 706 14.75 22.28 35.99
N ARG A 707 13.99 22.08 34.90
CA ARG A 707 13.50 23.16 34.03
C ARG A 707 12.06 23.53 34.37
N GLN A 708 11.78 24.83 34.39
CA GLN A 708 10.46 25.35 34.78
C GLN A 708 9.36 25.09 33.73
N ASP A 709 9.73 24.90 32.46
CA ASP A 709 8.85 24.61 31.33
C ASP A 709 8.45 23.12 31.22
N GLU A 710 9.14 22.23 31.93
CA GLU A 710 8.89 20.78 31.96
C GLU A 710 8.17 20.37 33.25
N ARG A 711 6.98 20.96 33.44
CA ARG A 711 6.14 20.71 34.62
C ARG A 711 4.73 20.31 34.23
N VAL A 712 4.21 19.27 34.89
CA VAL A 712 2.84 18.76 34.70
C VAL A 712 2.19 18.57 36.06
N ASP A 713 1.00 19.14 36.21
CA ASP A 713 0.17 18.99 37.40
C ASP A 713 -1.02 18.07 37.04
N ILE A 714 -1.23 16.99 37.80
CA ILE A 714 -2.29 15.99 37.58
C ILE A 714 -3.21 15.99 38.80
N MET A 715 -4.44 16.48 38.63
CA MET A 715 -5.40 16.57 39.73
C MET A 715 -6.00 15.20 40.07
N TYR A 716 -6.16 14.89 41.36
CA TYR A 716 -6.74 13.61 41.79
C TYR A 716 -8.14 13.39 41.21
N GLY A 717 -8.98 14.43 41.18
CA GLY A 717 -10.31 14.36 40.59
C GLY A 717 -10.33 14.11 39.07
N ASN A 718 -9.20 14.25 38.39
CA ASN A 718 -9.09 13.97 36.96
C ASN A 718 -8.49 12.58 36.67
N VAL A 719 -7.99 11.84 37.67
CA VAL A 719 -7.48 10.47 37.48
C VAL A 719 -8.65 9.49 37.51
N LYS A 720 -8.83 8.74 36.41
CA LYS A 720 -9.87 7.72 36.26
C LYS A 720 -9.36 6.34 36.69
N HIS A 721 -8.16 5.95 36.24
CA HIS A 721 -7.50 4.70 36.60
C HIS A 721 -6.01 4.93 36.83
N ALA A 722 -5.43 4.16 37.76
CA ALA A 722 -4.00 4.17 38.03
C ALA A 722 -3.51 2.72 38.26
N PHE A 723 -2.41 2.33 37.64
CA PHE A 723 -1.78 1.03 37.88
C PHE A 723 -0.27 1.14 38.02
N PHE A 724 0.30 0.22 38.80
CA PHE A 724 1.73 0.09 39.05
C PHE A 724 2.19 -1.25 38.50
N GLN A 725 3.32 -1.23 37.78
CA GLN A 725 3.92 -2.41 37.17
C GLN A 725 5.36 -2.56 37.67
N PRO A 726 5.65 -3.59 38.48
CA PRO A 726 7.00 -3.87 38.95
C PRO A 726 7.86 -4.45 37.83
N ALA A 727 9.14 -4.10 37.80
CA ALA A 727 10.11 -4.78 36.94
C ALA A 727 10.30 -6.21 37.48
N GLU A 728 9.62 -7.21 36.91
CA GLU A 728 9.88 -8.63 37.20
C GLU A 728 10.48 -9.33 35.98
N LYS A 729 9.76 -9.30 34.83
CA LYS A 729 10.22 -9.83 33.53
C LYS A 729 10.69 -8.75 32.55
N GLU A 730 10.54 -7.48 32.91
CA GLU A 730 10.74 -6.34 32.01
C GLU A 730 11.80 -5.38 32.56
N MET A 731 12.40 -4.58 31.66
CA MET A 731 13.51 -3.68 32.01
C MET A 731 13.06 -2.35 32.66
N ILE A 732 11.76 -2.13 32.86
CA ILE A 732 11.22 -0.87 33.40
C ILE A 732 10.25 -1.12 34.56
N THR A 733 10.31 -0.25 35.56
CA THR A 733 9.29 -0.12 36.60
C THR A 733 8.47 1.13 36.29
N LEU A 734 7.13 1.01 36.17
CA LEU A 734 6.27 2.13 35.76
C LEU A 734 5.02 2.34 36.63
N LEU A 735 4.54 3.58 36.61
CA LEU A 735 3.30 4.06 37.21
C LEU A 735 2.48 4.78 36.12
N HIS A 736 1.30 4.26 35.79
CA HIS A 736 0.44 4.78 34.72
C HIS A 736 -0.80 5.45 35.29
N PHE A 737 -1.16 6.62 34.77
CA PHE A 737 -2.42 7.33 35.05
C PHE A 737 -3.23 7.52 33.77
N HIS A 738 -4.47 7.04 33.80
CA HIS A 738 -5.48 7.32 32.78
C HIS A 738 -6.47 8.36 33.31
N LEU A 739 -6.72 9.43 32.55
CA LEU A 739 -7.44 10.62 33.00
C LEU A 739 -8.85 10.73 32.40
N HIS A 740 -9.79 11.31 33.17
CA HIS A 740 -11.15 11.62 32.71
C HIS A 740 -11.15 12.65 31.56
N ASN A 741 -10.42 13.74 31.75
CA ASN A 741 -10.26 14.81 30.78
C ASN A 741 -8.81 14.90 30.33
N HIS A 742 -8.60 15.24 29.06
CA HIS A 742 -7.27 15.43 28.50
C HIS A 742 -6.52 16.54 29.24
N ILE A 743 -5.22 16.34 29.43
CA ILE A 743 -4.30 17.38 29.87
C ILE A 743 -3.23 17.59 28.81
N MET A 744 -2.52 18.71 28.91
CA MET A 744 -1.35 18.98 28.08
C MET A 744 -0.10 18.51 28.81
N VAL A 745 0.69 17.67 28.15
CA VAL A 745 2.05 17.32 28.57
C VAL A 745 2.99 17.83 27.48
N GLY A 746 3.67 18.94 27.77
CA GLY A 746 4.38 19.72 26.75
C GLY A 746 3.41 20.20 25.65
N ASN A 747 3.65 19.77 24.40
CA ASN A 747 2.82 20.13 23.25
C ASN A 747 1.82 19.03 22.85
N LYS A 748 1.73 17.93 23.61
CA LYS A 748 0.82 16.81 23.32
C LYS A 748 -0.39 16.83 24.26
N LYS A 749 -1.59 16.75 23.67
CA LYS A 749 -2.85 16.52 24.38
C LYS A 749 -3.01 15.02 24.64
N THR A 750 -3.04 14.60 25.90
CA THR A 750 -3.12 13.18 26.27
C THR A 750 -4.12 12.92 27.40
N LYS A 751 -4.69 11.71 27.45
CA LYS A 751 -5.38 11.18 28.63
C LYS A 751 -4.52 10.23 29.45
N ASP A 752 -3.42 9.76 28.88
CA ASP A 752 -2.57 8.75 29.48
C ASP A 752 -1.20 9.35 29.77
N VAL A 753 -0.76 9.21 31.03
CA VAL A 753 0.51 9.72 31.53
C VAL A 753 1.23 8.62 32.30
N GLN A 754 2.42 8.27 31.88
CA GLN A 754 3.25 7.24 32.50
C GLN A 754 4.50 7.86 33.14
N PHE A 755 4.87 7.35 34.30
CA PHE A 755 6.12 7.64 34.99
C PHE A 755 6.93 6.36 35.15
N TYR A 756 8.16 6.30 34.66
CA TYR A 756 8.94 5.05 34.65
C TYR A 756 10.43 5.26 34.95
N VAL A 757 11.08 4.19 35.41
CA VAL A 757 12.53 4.07 35.61
C VAL A 757 13.04 2.86 34.84
N GLU A 758 14.16 3.02 34.15
CA GLU A 758 14.89 1.91 33.49
C GLU A 758 15.84 1.27 34.50
N VAL A 759 15.74 -0.05 34.69
CA VAL A 759 16.43 -0.78 35.77
C VAL A 759 17.74 -1.42 35.30
N MET A 760 17.94 -1.58 33.98
CA MET A 760 19.21 -2.06 33.39
C MET A 760 19.99 -0.92 32.73
N ASP A 761 21.32 -0.88 32.94
CA ASP A 761 22.22 0.03 32.22
C ASP A 761 22.49 -0.51 30.80
N VAL A 762 22.25 0.30 29.78
CA VAL A 762 22.39 -0.03 28.34
C VAL A 762 23.86 -0.26 27.90
N VAL A 763 24.82 -0.31 28.83
CA VAL A 763 26.25 -0.47 28.51
C VAL A 763 26.74 -1.88 28.84
N GLN A 764 26.34 -2.85 28.03
CA GLN A 764 27.15 -4.04 27.77
C GLN A 764 27.35 -4.21 26.26
N THR A 765 28.03 -3.25 25.66
CA THR A 765 28.69 -3.42 24.37
C THR A 765 30.17 -3.10 24.53
N LEU A 766 30.96 -4.15 24.80
CA LEU A 766 32.30 -4.41 24.23
C LEU A 766 32.92 -5.66 24.88
N GLY A 767 33.23 -6.66 24.04
CA GLY A 767 34.18 -7.72 24.38
C GLY A 767 33.56 -9.12 24.53
N GLY A 768 33.42 -9.82 23.40
CA GLY A 768 33.21 -11.26 23.39
C GLY A 768 34.41 -11.98 24.02
N GLY A 769 34.22 -12.47 25.23
CA GLY A 769 35.10 -13.42 25.90
C GLY A 769 34.21 -14.38 26.67
N LYS A 770 34.43 -15.69 26.52
CA LYS A 770 33.69 -16.74 27.23
C LYS A 770 33.73 -16.47 28.74
N ARG A 771 32.64 -15.99 29.32
CA ARG A 771 32.51 -15.78 30.78
C ARG A 771 32.05 -17.09 31.43
N SER A 772 32.69 -17.42 32.55
CA SER A 772 32.52 -18.66 33.30
C SER A 772 31.52 -18.40 34.43
N ALA A 773 30.52 -19.27 34.60
CA ALA A 773 29.45 -19.16 35.61
C ALA A 773 29.92 -19.26 37.09
N TYR A 774 31.22 -19.09 37.36
CA TYR A 774 31.87 -19.18 38.67
C TYR A 774 32.85 -18.01 38.91
N ASP A 775 32.66 -16.88 38.22
CA ASP A 775 33.42 -15.66 38.51
C ASP A 775 32.76 -14.92 39.70
N PRO A 776 33.45 -14.75 40.86
CA PRO A 776 32.89 -14.06 42.02
C PRO A 776 32.43 -12.62 41.70
N ASP A 777 33.09 -11.95 40.75
CA ASP A 777 32.78 -10.57 40.38
C ASP A 777 31.46 -10.46 39.60
N GLU A 778 31.12 -11.48 38.78
CA GLU A 778 29.87 -11.55 38.01
C GLU A 778 28.67 -11.87 38.91
N ILE A 779 28.86 -12.75 39.89
CA ILE A 779 27.84 -13.05 40.90
C ILE A 779 27.57 -11.82 41.78
N GLU A 780 28.61 -11.06 42.14
CA GLU A 780 28.45 -9.81 42.90
C GLU A 780 27.77 -8.70 42.08
N GLU A 781 28.02 -8.63 40.77
CA GLU A 781 27.35 -7.69 39.86
C GLU A 781 25.87 -8.06 39.66
N GLU A 782 25.55 -9.35 39.48
CA GLU A 782 24.17 -9.84 39.39
C GLU A 782 23.39 -9.64 40.71
N GLN A 783 24.04 -9.84 41.85
CA GLN A 783 23.45 -9.58 43.17
C GLN A 783 23.15 -8.08 43.35
N ARG A 784 24.08 -7.19 42.94
CA ARG A 784 23.87 -5.74 42.98
C ARG A 784 22.72 -5.29 42.07
N GLU A 785 22.56 -5.90 40.90
CA GLU A 785 21.43 -5.63 40.00
C GLU A 785 20.09 -6.07 40.60
N ARG A 786 20.04 -7.26 41.21
CA ARG A 786 18.84 -7.76 41.91
C ARG A 786 18.46 -6.86 43.09
N ASP A 787 19.44 -6.42 43.88
CA ASP A 787 19.20 -5.53 45.02
C ASP A 787 18.73 -4.14 44.57
N ARG A 788 19.29 -3.60 43.47
CA ARG A 788 18.84 -2.34 42.85
C ARG A 788 17.40 -2.45 42.34
N LYS A 789 17.06 -3.54 41.65
CA LYS A 789 15.71 -3.83 41.14
C LYS A 789 14.68 -3.94 42.27
N ASN A 790 15.00 -4.70 43.32
CA ASN A 790 14.14 -4.85 44.49
C ASN A 790 13.92 -3.53 45.22
N LYS A 791 14.97 -2.70 45.35
CA LYS A 791 14.87 -1.37 45.96
C LYS A 791 13.95 -0.43 45.17
N ILE A 792 14.09 -0.36 43.84
CA ILE A 792 13.24 0.49 42.99
C ILE A 792 11.77 0.06 43.05
N ASN A 793 11.49 -1.24 42.97
CA ASN A 793 10.13 -1.76 43.10
C ASN A 793 9.53 -1.43 44.48
N MET A 794 10.32 -1.54 45.55
CA MET A 794 9.90 -1.17 46.90
C MET A 794 9.64 0.33 47.05
N ASP A 795 10.44 1.20 46.42
CA ASP A 795 10.25 2.66 46.45
C ASP A 795 8.97 3.09 45.72
N PHE A 796 8.67 2.52 44.55
CA PHE A 796 7.41 2.76 43.84
C PHE A 796 6.21 2.24 44.63
N GLN A 797 6.31 1.04 45.22
CA GLN A 797 5.24 0.46 46.03
C GLN A 797 4.99 1.28 47.31
N ASN A 798 6.05 1.76 47.96
CA ASN A 798 5.96 2.68 49.10
C ASN A 798 5.33 4.02 48.70
N PHE A 799 5.66 4.56 47.52
CA PHE A 799 5.04 5.78 47.00
C PHE A 799 3.54 5.58 46.78
N ALA A 800 3.15 4.47 46.14
CA ALA A 800 1.76 4.15 45.85
C ALA A 800 0.93 3.94 47.14
N ASN A 801 1.46 3.15 48.09
CA ASN A 801 0.82 2.90 49.39
C ASN A 801 0.75 4.15 50.28
N ARG A 802 1.70 5.08 50.17
CA ARG A 802 1.65 6.35 50.92
C ARG A 802 0.74 7.39 50.26
N GLY A 803 0.62 7.37 48.93
CA GLY A 803 -0.37 8.15 48.19
C GLY A 803 -1.81 7.90 48.66
N GLU A 804 -2.10 6.66 49.07
CA GLU A 804 -3.38 6.23 49.64
C GLU A 804 -3.82 7.04 50.85
N ARG A 805 -2.89 7.33 51.77
CA ARG A 805 -3.20 8.01 53.04
C ARG A 805 -3.58 9.48 52.86
N TYR A 806 -3.28 10.09 51.72
CA TYR A 806 -3.70 11.46 51.39
C TYR A 806 -5.12 11.53 50.84
N LEU A 807 -5.70 10.38 50.49
CA LEU A 807 -7.00 10.26 49.84
C LEU A 807 -8.09 9.74 50.78
N ASP A 808 -7.72 9.37 52.01
CA ASP A 808 -8.66 9.03 53.10
C ASP A 808 -8.87 10.24 54.04
N PRO A 809 -10.07 10.85 54.08
CA PRO A 809 -10.36 11.98 54.96
C PRO A 809 -10.44 11.62 56.44
N THR A 810 -10.40 10.34 56.83
CA THR A 810 -10.65 9.94 58.23
C THR A 810 -9.52 10.28 59.21
N ALA A 811 -8.37 10.77 58.73
CA ALA A 811 -7.24 11.17 59.57
C ALA A 811 -7.21 12.65 60.02
N VAL A 812 -8.18 13.49 59.64
CA VAL A 812 -8.27 14.88 60.12
C VAL A 812 -9.56 15.06 60.94
N GLN A 813 -9.41 15.10 62.26
CA GLN A 813 -10.50 15.35 63.20
C GLN A 813 -11.20 16.69 62.90
N GLY A 814 -12.51 16.63 62.63
CA GLY A 814 -13.46 17.71 62.87
C GLY A 814 -14.06 18.39 61.65
N SER A 815 -15.08 17.78 61.01
CA SER A 815 -16.25 18.49 60.41
C SER A 815 -17.30 17.52 59.82
N ARG A 816 -18.53 18.03 59.67
CA ARG A 816 -19.86 17.38 59.61
C ARG A 816 -20.12 16.36 58.48
N PRO A 817 -21.11 15.45 58.65
CA PRO A 817 -21.46 14.43 57.67
C PRO A 817 -22.39 14.97 56.58
N GLY A 818 -21.95 14.93 55.32
CA GLY A 818 -22.79 15.25 54.18
C GLY A 818 -21.99 15.34 52.89
N ILE A 819 -22.44 14.62 51.85
CA ILE A 819 -21.90 14.56 50.48
C ILE A 819 -20.70 13.59 50.32
N ARG A 820 -21.02 12.33 50.00
CA ARG A 820 -20.05 11.35 49.49
C ARG A 820 -19.68 11.73 48.05
N SER A 821 -18.40 12.04 47.79
CA SER A 821 -17.91 12.37 46.45
C SER A 821 -17.45 11.13 45.69
N THR A 822 -17.59 11.17 44.37
CA THR A 822 -17.21 10.12 43.41
C THR A 822 -15.72 9.73 43.48
N ALA A 823 -14.88 10.55 44.14
CA ALA A 823 -13.46 10.26 44.39
C ALA A 823 -13.26 9.07 45.35
N GLN A 824 -14.19 8.82 46.29
CA GLN A 824 -14.11 7.68 47.20
C GLN A 824 -14.31 6.32 46.50
N ARG A 825 -14.92 6.27 45.32
CA ARG A 825 -15.11 5.00 44.57
C ARG A 825 -13.91 4.61 43.72
N ALA A 826 -13.13 5.57 43.24
CA ALA A 826 -11.97 5.30 42.40
C ALA A 826 -10.82 4.66 43.20
N TRP A 827 -10.68 5.01 44.48
CA TRP A 827 -9.61 4.47 45.35
C TRP A 827 -10.01 3.26 46.20
N VAL A 828 -11.28 3.10 46.59
CA VAL A 828 -11.75 1.83 47.22
C VAL A 828 -11.63 0.65 46.25
N SER A 829 -11.64 0.91 44.93
CA SER A 829 -11.31 -0.10 43.90
C SER A 829 -9.84 -0.52 43.89
N TRP A 830 -8.96 0.22 44.56
CA TRP A 830 -7.53 -0.12 44.71
C TRP A 830 -7.33 -1.14 45.85
N CYS A 831 -8.14 -1.10 46.93
CA CYS A 831 -8.11 -2.10 48.00
C CYS A 831 -9.03 -3.32 47.79
N SER A 832 -10.02 -3.26 46.89
CA SER A 832 -11.02 -4.35 46.74
C SER A 832 -10.68 -5.36 45.64
N LEU A 833 -9.63 -5.11 44.86
CA LEU A 833 -9.09 -6.09 43.93
C LEU A 833 -7.87 -6.73 44.59
N GLN A 834 -8.07 -7.98 45.00
CA GLN A 834 -7.04 -8.94 45.33
C GLN A 834 -5.79 -8.72 44.49
N ILE A 835 -4.64 -8.84 45.16
CA ILE A 835 -3.52 -9.67 44.74
C ILE A 835 -3.96 -10.61 43.60
N ILE A 836 -3.81 -10.15 42.36
CA ILE A 836 -3.61 -11.08 41.26
C ILE A 836 -2.10 -11.19 41.17
N SER A 837 -1.58 -12.10 42.00
CA SER A 837 -0.38 -12.83 41.64
C SER A 837 -0.75 -13.60 40.37
N LEU A 838 -0.33 -13.08 39.21
CA LEU A 838 -0.32 -13.83 37.96
C LEU A 838 0.90 -14.78 37.98
N HIS A 839 0.84 -15.78 38.86
CA HIS A 839 1.38 -17.08 38.47
C HIS A 839 0.48 -17.54 37.31
N SER A 840 1.08 -17.66 36.12
CA SER A 840 0.46 -17.99 34.83
C SER A 840 -0.41 -16.89 34.20
N SER A 841 0.19 -16.10 33.30
CA SER A 841 -0.34 -15.53 32.04
C SER A 841 0.36 -14.19 31.76
N ASN A 842 1.07 -14.11 30.62
CA ASN A 842 1.86 -12.95 30.22
C ASN A 842 0.92 -11.80 29.78
N ILE A 843 0.98 -10.69 30.52
CA ILE A 843 0.51 -9.38 30.09
C ILE A 843 1.77 -8.66 29.61
N MET A 844 1.86 -8.33 28.31
CA MET A 844 2.94 -7.50 27.77
C MET A 844 2.42 -6.08 27.50
N LEU A 845 3.28 -5.12 27.86
CA LEU A 845 3.16 -3.67 27.83
C LEU A 845 2.58 -3.06 26.54
N PHE A 846 1.59 -2.18 26.71
CA PHE A 846 1.15 -1.18 25.73
C PHE A 846 2.23 -0.10 25.53
N GLY A 847 2.65 0.14 24.28
CA GLY A 847 3.65 1.12 23.85
C GLY A 847 3.05 2.42 23.31
#